data_AF-A0A537BUX1-F1
#
_entry.id   AF-A0A537BUX1-F1
#
_cell.length_a   1.000
_cell.length_b   1.000
_cell.length_c   1.000
_cell.angle_alpha   90.00
_cell.angle_beta   90.00
_cell.angle_gamma   90.00
#
_symmetry.space_group_name_H-M   'P 1'
#
loop_
_entity.id
_entity.type
_entity.pdbx_description
1 polymer ?
#
loop_
_entity_poly.entity_id
_entity_poly.type
_entity_poly.pdbx_seq_one_letter_code
_entity_poly.pdbx_strand_id
1 'polypeptide(L)'
;MKSRGMFGLSVMVFAIGASAAEISGVVTGPKGPEAGVWVIAETTDLPTKFAKVVVTDDRGRYLIPELPQANYSVWVRGYGLVDSKKTKTAPGKTLNLKAVAAPSAKAAAEYYPGMYWYSLLKIPDRSEFPGTGDKGNGISENMKTQEQWVDTVKNACQSCHALGSNGMRTVPKLFQESGNSFQAWARRTQAGQAMTNMATGLGYMGVEAALKRYADWTDRIAGGELPFEKPGRPQGIERNVVVTMWDWSTNKAYLHDSIATDKDHPTVNANGKIYGATEESTDMVPVLDPVKHIATQIRHPYRDPETPSSASLPKGVSAYWGNEPPWDSHTSIHNPMMDREGRVWFTSRIRPAAAQPAYCSDGSLPSSKVAPLKESPRQLSMYDPKTNKWTLISTCFPTHHLYFASRDPNYTLWTSAGGPGSGVVGWLNTKKYFETGDEAASQGWTPIVVDSNGNGVRDDSDTRLRAAFYGVTPSTVDDSVWGQSMGIGFARMHQPGYLMRIVPGPNPAETALTEVYVPPEGAYSPRGIDMGTDGVVWTPLASGHIASFDRRKCKGPLNGPEAASGKLCPEGWTLYRMTGPQFKGVDPSGSANHAYYVWVDRYNTFGLGANVPIAETNGSESLMAVVDGKIIDFRVPYPLGFFTKNVDGRIDDPQAGWKGRAMWTTSGTRTNFHNEGGTDNRPKVYKLQLRPDPLAR
;
A
#
# COMPACT_ATOMS: atom_id res chain seq x y z
N MET A 1 22.36 -56.38 41.48
CA MET A 1 21.05 -55.79 41.11
C MET A 1 21.32 -54.65 40.14
N LYS A 2 20.69 -54.71 38.96
CA LYS A 2 21.01 -53.91 37.77
C LYS A 2 20.47 -52.48 37.84
N SER A 3 21.28 -51.54 37.35
CA SER A 3 20.91 -50.15 37.04
C SER A 3 19.80 -50.10 35.98
N ARG A 4 18.78 -49.26 36.21
CA ARG A 4 17.76 -48.93 35.20
C ARG A 4 18.24 -47.71 34.42
N GLY A 5 18.58 -47.95 33.16
CA GLY A 5 18.87 -46.91 32.17
C GLY A 5 17.60 -46.13 31.81
N MET A 6 17.75 -44.81 31.76
CA MET A 6 16.75 -43.86 31.30
C MET A 6 16.74 -43.90 29.76
N PHE A 7 15.71 -44.52 29.18
CA PHE A 7 15.50 -44.50 27.73
C PHE A 7 15.04 -43.11 27.29
N GLY A 8 15.92 -42.37 26.63
CA GLY A 8 15.54 -41.17 25.87
C GLY A 8 14.65 -41.59 24.70
N LEU A 9 13.39 -41.15 24.72
CA LEU A 9 12.46 -41.34 23.61
C LEU A 9 12.89 -40.42 22.46
N SER A 10 13.70 -40.95 21.55
CA SER A 10 14.08 -40.23 20.33
C SER A 10 12.87 -40.16 19.40
N VAL A 11 12.20 -39.01 19.35
CA VAL A 11 11.10 -38.76 18.39
C VAL A 11 11.70 -38.79 16.99
N MET A 12 11.48 -39.89 16.26
CA MET A 12 11.77 -39.96 14.82
C MET A 12 10.80 -39.03 14.09
N VAL A 13 11.30 -37.85 13.69
CA VAL A 13 10.58 -36.98 12.75
C VAL A 13 10.86 -37.50 11.34
N PHE A 14 9.88 -38.18 10.74
CA PHE A 14 9.96 -38.61 9.34
C PHE A 14 10.00 -37.39 8.42
N ALA A 15 11.11 -37.24 7.69
CA ALA A 15 11.22 -36.27 6.61
C ALA A 15 10.35 -36.74 5.43
N ILE A 16 9.51 -35.85 4.91
CA ILE A 16 8.74 -36.12 3.69
C ILE A 16 9.71 -36.01 2.51
N GLY A 17 9.83 -37.04 1.68
CA GLY A 17 10.69 -37.00 0.48
C GLY A 17 10.25 -35.89 -0.48
N ALA A 18 11.19 -35.11 -1.01
CA ALA A 18 10.90 -34.06 -1.98
C ALA A 18 10.62 -34.65 -3.38
N SER A 19 9.64 -34.09 -4.11
CA SER A 19 9.50 -34.36 -5.54
C SER A 19 10.49 -33.52 -6.36
N ALA A 20 10.64 -33.80 -7.66
CA ALA A 20 11.67 -33.21 -8.53
C ALA A 20 11.68 -31.67 -8.58
N ALA A 21 10.57 -31.00 -8.25
CA ALA A 21 10.43 -29.54 -8.24
C ALA A 21 10.29 -28.96 -6.82
N GLU A 22 10.66 -29.71 -5.78
CA GLU A 22 10.47 -29.30 -4.38
C GLU A 22 11.77 -29.33 -3.58
N ILE A 23 11.81 -28.54 -2.51
CA ILE A 23 12.74 -28.75 -1.40
C ILE A 23 11.91 -28.93 -0.14
N SER A 24 12.13 -30.02 0.59
CA SER A 24 11.42 -30.31 1.84
C SER A 24 12.40 -30.60 2.97
N GLY A 25 11.93 -30.53 4.21
CA GLY A 25 12.76 -30.95 5.34
C GLY A 25 12.18 -30.55 6.68
N VAL A 26 13.03 -30.60 7.69
CA VAL A 26 12.70 -30.20 9.06
C VAL A 26 13.68 -29.12 9.51
N VAL A 27 13.14 -28.10 10.18
CA VAL A 27 13.91 -27.13 10.93
C VAL A 27 13.89 -27.51 12.41
N THR A 28 15.08 -27.64 12.99
CA THR A 28 15.25 -27.86 14.44
C THR A 28 15.99 -26.67 15.05
N GLY A 29 15.50 -26.16 16.15
CA GLY A 29 16.21 -25.20 17.00
C GLY A 29 16.76 -25.85 18.27
N PRO A 30 17.26 -25.04 19.21
CA PRO A 30 17.86 -25.52 20.46
C PRO A 30 16.90 -26.32 21.35
N LYS A 31 15.58 -26.17 21.17
CA LYS A 31 14.53 -26.80 21.99
C LYS A 31 13.77 -27.91 21.25
N GLY A 32 14.26 -28.37 20.10
CA GLY A 32 13.59 -29.36 19.27
C GLY A 32 13.04 -28.76 17.97
N PRO A 33 11.93 -29.26 17.41
CA PRO A 33 11.35 -28.74 16.18
C PRO A 33 11.01 -27.24 16.27
N GLU A 34 11.32 -26.47 15.23
CA GLU A 34 11.13 -25.02 15.22
C GLU A 34 9.92 -24.62 14.38
N ALA A 35 8.81 -24.30 15.04
CA ALA A 35 7.55 -23.94 14.40
C ALA A 35 7.44 -22.44 14.05
N GLY A 36 6.68 -22.13 13.00
CA GLY A 36 6.37 -20.75 12.61
C GLY A 36 7.60 -19.95 12.19
N VAL A 37 8.64 -20.61 11.64
CA VAL A 37 9.81 -19.93 11.08
C VAL A 37 9.79 -20.01 9.57
N TRP A 38 10.40 -19.02 8.94
CA TRP A 38 10.44 -18.93 7.48
C TRP A 38 11.65 -19.66 6.94
N VAL A 39 11.41 -20.50 5.93
CA VAL A 39 12.47 -21.10 5.12
C VAL A 39 12.50 -20.38 3.78
N ILE A 40 13.65 -19.78 3.47
CA ILE A 40 13.85 -18.92 2.30
C ILE A 40 14.78 -19.64 1.34
N ALA A 41 14.37 -19.79 0.08
CA ALA A 41 15.21 -20.25 -1.03
C ALA A 41 15.41 -19.11 -2.03
N GLU A 42 16.66 -18.73 -2.29
CA GLU A 42 17.03 -17.63 -3.19
C GLU A 42 17.95 -18.12 -4.29
N THR A 43 17.76 -17.63 -5.52
CA THR A 43 18.65 -17.90 -6.66
C THR A 43 18.83 -16.67 -7.55
N THR A 44 20.00 -16.62 -8.19
CA THR A 44 20.35 -15.69 -9.27
C THR A 44 20.60 -16.43 -10.59
N ASP A 45 20.30 -17.73 -10.65
CA ASP A 45 20.54 -18.57 -11.84
C ASP A 45 19.43 -18.39 -12.90
N LEU A 46 18.33 -17.70 -12.54
CA LEU A 46 17.22 -17.36 -13.43
C LEU A 46 17.43 -15.97 -14.06
N PRO A 47 16.73 -15.62 -15.17
CA PRO A 47 16.93 -14.34 -15.86
C PRO A 47 16.70 -13.10 -15.01
N THR A 48 15.86 -13.20 -13.96
CA THR A 48 15.81 -12.23 -12.87
C THR A 48 15.98 -12.94 -11.53
N LYS A 49 16.51 -12.21 -10.54
CA LYS A 49 16.70 -12.73 -9.18
C LYS A 49 15.36 -13.20 -8.62
N PHE A 50 15.37 -14.40 -8.05
CA PHE A 50 14.19 -15.10 -7.59
C PHE A 50 14.34 -15.54 -6.15
N ALA A 51 13.25 -15.47 -5.39
CA ALA A 51 13.16 -16.13 -4.09
C ALA A 51 11.80 -16.77 -3.86
N LYS A 52 11.75 -17.85 -3.07
CA LYS A 52 10.51 -18.44 -2.57
C LYS A 52 10.63 -18.69 -1.06
N VAL A 53 9.57 -18.35 -0.34
CA VAL A 53 9.51 -18.41 1.13
C VAL A 53 8.28 -19.18 1.57
N VAL A 54 8.47 -20.06 2.54
CA VAL A 54 7.40 -20.85 3.18
C VAL A 54 7.58 -20.83 4.68
N VAL A 55 6.56 -21.26 5.42
CA VAL A 55 6.59 -21.34 6.89
C VAL A 55 6.58 -22.79 7.34
N THR A 56 7.28 -23.08 8.45
CA THR A 56 7.25 -24.40 9.09
C THR A 56 5.95 -24.64 9.86
N ASP A 57 5.50 -25.90 9.89
CA ASP A 57 4.40 -26.35 10.74
C ASP A 57 4.79 -26.49 12.23
N ASP A 58 3.87 -26.96 13.09
CA ASP A 58 4.13 -27.18 14.52
C ASP A 58 5.25 -28.19 14.83
N ARG A 59 5.60 -29.02 13.84
CA ARG A 59 6.69 -30.02 13.94
C ARG A 59 7.94 -29.56 13.20
N GLY A 60 8.06 -28.27 12.89
CA GLY A 60 9.21 -27.70 12.20
C GLY A 60 9.35 -28.17 10.75
N ARG A 61 8.37 -28.87 10.19
CA ARG A 61 8.44 -29.40 8.82
C ARG A 61 8.10 -28.31 7.82
N TYR A 62 8.75 -28.34 6.67
CA TYR A 62 8.47 -27.41 5.57
C TYR A 62 8.55 -28.11 4.22
N LEU A 63 7.87 -27.51 3.24
CA LEU A 63 7.97 -27.84 1.82
C LEU A 63 7.93 -26.54 1.01
N ILE A 64 8.91 -26.34 0.14
CA ILE A 64 8.97 -25.26 -0.86
C ILE A 64 8.51 -25.86 -2.19
N PRO A 65 7.30 -25.53 -2.68
CA PRO A 65 6.73 -26.15 -3.88
C PRO A 65 7.19 -25.44 -5.16
N GLU A 66 7.07 -26.13 -6.30
CA GLU A 66 7.15 -25.56 -7.66
C GLU A 66 8.37 -24.65 -7.88
N LEU A 67 9.55 -25.13 -7.49
CA LEU A 67 10.82 -24.45 -7.74
C LEU A 67 11.30 -24.72 -9.17
N PRO A 68 11.62 -23.67 -9.94
CA PRO A 68 12.36 -23.81 -11.20
C PRO A 68 13.68 -24.55 -11.01
N GLN A 69 14.14 -25.25 -12.04
CA GLN A 69 15.45 -25.92 -12.00
C GLN A 69 16.57 -24.87 -11.98
N ALA A 70 17.25 -24.78 -10.83
CA ALA A 70 18.31 -23.83 -10.53
C ALA A 70 19.02 -24.27 -9.23
N ASN A 71 20.16 -23.64 -8.90
CA ASN A 71 20.76 -23.78 -7.58
C ASN A 71 20.24 -22.69 -6.65
N TYR A 72 19.90 -23.08 -5.42
CA TYR A 72 19.35 -22.19 -4.42
C TYR A 72 20.27 -22.09 -3.20
N SER A 73 20.38 -20.88 -2.65
CA SER A 73 20.78 -20.68 -1.26
C SER A 73 19.54 -20.82 -0.37
N VAL A 74 19.56 -21.74 0.59
CA VAL A 74 18.45 -21.98 1.51
C VAL A 74 18.85 -21.72 2.96
N TRP A 75 18.03 -20.97 3.70
CA TRP A 75 18.25 -20.67 5.12
C TRP A 75 16.93 -20.44 5.88
N VAL A 76 17.05 -20.32 7.20
CA VAL A 76 15.94 -20.10 8.12
C VAL A 76 16.02 -18.71 8.73
N ARG A 77 14.87 -18.03 8.82
CA ARG A 77 14.67 -16.77 9.54
C ARG A 77 13.49 -16.91 10.50
N GLY A 78 13.52 -16.22 11.64
CA GLY A 78 12.37 -16.19 12.56
C GLY A 78 12.53 -15.16 13.67
N TYR A 79 11.42 -14.70 14.24
CA TYR A 79 11.48 -13.83 15.41
C TYR A 79 12.07 -14.56 16.61
N GLY A 80 12.96 -13.87 17.35
CA GLY A 80 13.77 -14.46 18.42
C GLY A 80 15.02 -15.20 17.93
N LEU A 81 15.26 -15.25 16.62
CA LEU A 81 16.38 -15.93 15.98
C LEU A 81 17.24 -14.92 15.21
N VAL A 82 18.36 -15.40 14.69
CA VAL A 82 19.11 -14.77 13.59
C VAL A 82 19.07 -15.70 12.38
N ASP A 83 19.42 -15.17 11.20
CA ASP A 83 19.50 -16.01 10.00
C ASP A 83 20.45 -17.20 10.21
N SER A 84 20.01 -18.40 9.82
CA SER A 84 20.86 -19.57 9.81
C SER A 84 21.93 -19.48 8.72
N LYS A 85 22.92 -20.38 8.77
CA LYS A 85 23.84 -20.59 7.65
C LYS A 85 23.07 -20.87 6.36
N LYS A 86 23.43 -20.17 5.28
CA LYS A 86 22.92 -20.45 3.92
C LYS A 86 23.52 -21.75 3.40
N THR A 87 22.68 -22.67 2.96
CA THR A 87 23.07 -23.98 2.40
C THR A 87 22.70 -24.03 0.93
N LYS A 88 23.65 -24.42 0.07
CA LYS A 88 23.39 -24.61 -1.36
C LYS A 88 22.69 -25.95 -1.60
N THR A 89 21.64 -25.94 -2.41
CA THR A 89 20.90 -27.14 -2.82
C THR A 89 20.17 -26.89 -4.15
N ALA A 90 19.56 -27.93 -4.70
CA ALA A 90 18.68 -27.87 -5.86
C ALA A 90 17.32 -28.53 -5.53
N PRO A 91 16.28 -28.33 -6.35
CA PRO A 91 15.01 -29.06 -6.24
C PRO A 91 15.21 -30.60 -6.29
N GLY A 92 14.25 -31.35 -5.72
CA GLY A 92 14.35 -32.81 -5.57
C GLY A 92 15.14 -33.28 -4.34
N LYS A 93 15.45 -32.40 -3.39
CA LYS A 93 16.28 -32.72 -2.22
C LYS A 93 15.53 -32.51 -0.91
N THR A 94 15.76 -33.42 0.03
CA THR A 94 15.42 -33.21 1.44
C THR A 94 16.58 -32.51 2.14
N LEU A 95 16.31 -31.38 2.79
CA LEU A 95 17.29 -30.54 3.48
C LEU A 95 16.83 -30.22 4.90
N ASN A 96 17.49 -30.82 5.89
CA ASN A 96 17.27 -30.45 7.29
C ASN A 96 18.10 -29.22 7.65
N LEU A 97 17.49 -28.26 8.34
CA LEU A 97 18.08 -26.98 8.69
C LEU A 97 18.10 -26.79 10.21
N LYS A 98 19.05 -26.00 10.68
CA LYS A 98 19.13 -25.61 12.09
C LYS A 98 18.81 -24.13 12.25
N ALA A 99 17.80 -23.82 13.04
CA ALA A 99 17.51 -22.47 13.49
C ALA A 99 18.60 -22.00 14.47
N VAL A 100 18.96 -20.72 14.41
CA VAL A 100 20.01 -20.14 15.27
C VAL A 100 19.37 -19.15 16.22
N ALA A 101 19.42 -19.43 17.52
CA ALA A 101 18.93 -18.50 18.53
C ALA A 101 19.69 -17.17 18.44
N ALA A 102 18.97 -16.05 18.59
CA ALA A 102 19.63 -14.76 18.61
C ALA A 102 20.54 -14.67 19.86
N PRO A 103 21.78 -14.17 19.73
CA PRO A 103 22.72 -14.07 20.86
C PRO A 103 22.30 -13.01 21.89
N SER A 104 21.35 -12.13 21.55
CA SER A 104 20.80 -11.12 22.44
C SER A 104 19.43 -10.65 21.96
N ALA A 105 18.70 -9.95 22.84
CA ALA A 105 17.43 -9.30 22.46
C ALA A 105 17.63 -8.26 21.34
N LYS A 106 18.77 -7.55 21.34
CA LYS A 106 19.14 -6.61 20.27
C LYS A 106 19.27 -7.33 18.93
N ALA A 107 19.99 -8.44 18.88
CA ALA A 107 20.16 -9.22 17.66
C ALA A 107 18.83 -9.80 17.14
N ALA A 108 17.91 -10.20 18.03
CA ALA A 108 16.58 -10.65 17.64
C ALA A 108 15.73 -9.51 17.06
N ALA A 109 15.79 -8.32 17.66
CA ALA A 109 14.99 -7.17 17.28
C ALA A 109 15.35 -6.62 15.89
N GLU A 110 16.58 -6.84 15.40
CA GLU A 110 16.98 -6.45 14.05
C GLU A 110 16.12 -7.09 12.95
N TYR A 111 15.46 -8.22 13.24
CA TYR A 111 14.53 -8.89 12.34
C TYR A 111 13.08 -8.47 12.56
N TYR A 112 12.78 -7.62 13.55
CA TYR A 112 11.40 -7.18 13.79
C TYR A 112 10.93 -6.23 12.68
N PRO A 113 9.63 -6.24 12.37
CA PRO A 113 9.04 -5.33 11.39
C PRO A 113 9.27 -3.86 11.75
N GLY A 114 9.39 -2.99 10.74
CA GLY A 114 9.61 -1.55 10.92
C GLY A 114 8.69 -0.89 11.95
N MET A 115 7.40 -1.26 12.00
CA MET A 115 6.43 -0.87 13.04
C MET A 115 6.94 -0.95 14.47
N TYR A 116 7.60 -2.03 14.85
CA TYR A 116 8.05 -2.22 16.22
C TYR A 116 9.12 -1.19 16.58
N TRP A 117 9.94 -0.80 15.60
CA TRP A 117 10.95 0.24 15.76
C TRP A 117 10.37 1.65 15.74
N TYR A 118 9.49 1.99 14.78
CA TYR A 118 8.94 3.35 14.74
C TYR A 118 7.92 3.62 15.86
N SER A 119 7.30 2.59 16.45
CA SER A 119 6.44 2.75 17.63
C SER A 119 7.16 3.33 18.86
N LEU A 120 8.49 3.33 18.86
CA LEU A 120 9.32 4.00 19.87
C LEU A 120 9.31 5.53 19.75
N LEU A 121 8.84 6.10 18.63
CA LEU A 121 8.69 7.53 18.45
C LEU A 121 7.74 8.11 19.51
N LYS A 122 8.19 9.15 20.22
CA LYS A 122 7.36 9.85 21.22
C LYS A 122 6.40 10.82 20.52
N ILE A 123 5.12 10.50 20.54
CA ILE A 123 4.05 11.38 20.06
C ILE A 123 3.85 12.50 21.10
N PRO A 124 3.52 13.74 20.69
CA PRO A 124 3.25 14.81 21.66
C PRO A 124 2.05 14.47 22.53
N ASP A 125 2.08 14.87 23.80
CA ASP A 125 1.00 14.58 24.74
C ASP A 125 -0.27 15.37 24.37
N ARG A 126 -1.44 14.86 24.72
CA ARG A 126 -2.72 15.53 24.44
C ARG A 126 -2.78 16.96 24.99
N SER A 127 -2.13 17.22 26.13
CA SER A 127 -2.05 18.54 26.76
C SER A 127 -1.18 19.54 26.00
N GLU A 128 -0.39 19.11 25.01
CA GLU A 128 0.38 19.99 24.13
C GLU A 128 -0.47 20.54 22.96
N PHE A 129 -1.76 20.18 22.88
CA PHE A 129 -2.67 20.64 21.82
C PHE A 129 -3.76 21.56 22.37
N PRO A 130 -4.22 22.56 21.60
CA PRO A 130 -3.77 22.92 20.25
C PRO A 130 -2.33 23.45 20.24
N GLY A 131 -1.62 23.24 19.13
CA GLY A 131 -0.25 23.74 18.96
C GLY A 131 -0.19 25.26 19.07
N THR A 132 0.92 25.77 19.58
CA THR A 132 1.09 27.22 19.87
C THR A 132 2.20 27.85 19.01
N GLY A 133 2.64 27.18 17.95
CA GLY A 133 3.64 27.65 17.00
C GLY A 133 5.07 27.71 17.54
N ASP A 134 5.98 28.19 16.70
CA ASP A 134 7.42 28.23 16.94
C ASP A 134 7.82 29.11 18.15
N LYS A 135 6.96 30.06 18.53
CA LYS A 135 7.17 30.92 19.72
C LYS A 135 6.67 30.29 21.03
N GLY A 136 6.00 29.14 20.96
CA GLY A 136 5.53 28.39 22.12
C GLY A 136 6.09 26.98 22.15
N ASN A 137 5.24 25.95 22.08
CA ASN A 137 5.66 24.55 22.14
C ASN A 137 6.25 23.98 20.84
N GLY A 138 6.35 24.77 19.76
CA GLY A 138 6.94 24.36 18.49
C GLY A 138 6.07 23.41 17.66
N ILE A 139 4.84 23.11 18.10
CA ILE A 139 3.83 22.38 17.32
C ILE A 139 3.05 23.41 16.50
N SER A 140 2.77 23.10 15.22
CA SER A 140 2.01 24.00 14.33
C SER A 140 0.66 24.38 14.93
N GLU A 141 0.29 25.66 14.84
CA GLU A 141 -1.04 26.15 15.27
C GLU A 141 -2.20 25.50 14.49
N ASN A 142 -1.91 24.90 13.34
CA ASN A 142 -2.87 24.13 12.55
C ASN A 142 -3.26 22.80 13.22
N MET A 143 -2.41 22.27 14.11
CA MET A 143 -2.64 21.01 14.82
C MET A 143 -3.47 21.27 16.08
N LYS A 144 -4.74 20.87 16.05
CA LYS A 144 -5.69 21.05 17.15
C LYS A 144 -5.75 19.86 18.10
N THR A 145 -5.32 18.67 17.66
CA THR A 145 -5.36 17.45 18.49
C THR A 145 -4.17 16.53 18.21
N GLN A 146 -3.90 15.61 19.15
CA GLN A 146 -2.85 14.59 19.02
C GLN A 146 -3.06 13.69 17.78
N GLU A 147 -4.30 13.35 17.49
CA GLU A 147 -4.69 12.51 16.35
C GLU A 147 -4.22 13.11 15.02
N GLN A 148 -4.29 14.43 14.88
CA GLN A 148 -3.88 15.15 13.67
C GLN A 148 -2.37 15.04 13.44
N TRP A 149 -1.59 15.06 14.52
CA TRP A 149 -0.14 14.87 14.45
C TRP A 149 0.23 13.43 14.08
N VAL A 150 -0.46 12.45 14.68
CA VAL A 150 -0.29 11.02 14.33
C VAL A 150 -0.72 10.76 12.88
N ASP A 151 -1.80 11.37 12.42
CA ASP A 151 -2.27 11.32 11.04
C ASP A 151 -1.17 11.80 10.07
N THR A 152 -0.50 12.93 10.35
CA THR A 152 0.62 13.37 9.50
C THR A 152 1.80 12.38 9.50
N VAL A 153 2.21 11.85 10.66
CA VAL A 153 3.28 10.82 10.70
C VAL A 153 2.93 9.63 9.81
N LYS A 154 1.70 9.13 9.93
CA LYS A 154 1.28 7.93 9.21
C LYS A 154 1.03 8.21 7.72
N ASN A 155 0.23 9.21 7.40
CA ASN A 155 -0.20 9.45 6.03
C ASN A 155 0.75 10.32 5.21
N ALA A 156 1.60 11.17 5.82
CA ALA A 156 2.58 11.97 5.08
C ALA A 156 4.01 11.41 5.10
N CYS A 157 4.40 10.64 6.12
CA CYS A 157 5.74 10.04 6.21
C CYS A 157 5.72 8.53 5.93
N GLN A 158 4.97 7.75 6.74
CA GLN A 158 4.88 6.28 6.61
C GLN A 158 4.21 5.83 5.29
N SER A 159 3.50 6.71 4.59
CA SER A 159 2.96 6.40 3.26
C SER A 159 4.04 6.38 2.16
N CYS A 160 5.18 7.04 2.36
CA CYS A 160 6.27 7.13 1.39
C CYS A 160 7.49 6.30 1.81
N HIS A 161 7.75 6.22 3.11
CA HIS A 161 8.92 5.57 3.69
C HIS A 161 8.49 4.43 4.61
N ALA A 162 9.16 3.29 4.53
CA ALA A 162 9.07 2.25 5.56
C ALA A 162 9.75 2.76 6.84
N LEU A 163 9.02 3.51 7.68
CA LEU A 163 9.55 4.00 8.95
C LEU A 163 9.93 2.79 9.82
N GLY A 164 11.02 2.93 10.56
CA GLY A 164 11.59 1.85 11.37
C GLY A 164 12.41 0.81 10.61
N SER A 165 12.48 0.85 9.28
CA SER A 165 13.50 0.11 8.54
C SER A 165 14.91 0.53 9.02
N ASN A 166 15.89 -0.37 8.89
CA ASN A 166 17.23 -0.12 9.41
C ASN A 166 17.83 1.19 8.86
N GLY A 167 17.67 1.45 7.56
CA GLY A 167 18.13 2.70 6.94
C GLY A 167 17.38 3.93 7.44
N MET A 168 16.14 3.81 7.92
CA MET A 168 15.40 4.91 8.54
C MET A 168 15.82 5.19 9.98
N ARG A 169 15.97 4.15 10.81
CA ARG A 169 16.33 4.32 12.24
C ARG A 169 17.83 4.50 12.50
N THR A 170 18.67 4.31 11.48
CA THR A 170 20.11 4.61 11.54
C THR A 170 20.38 5.87 10.74
N VAL A 171 20.85 6.94 11.40
CA VAL A 171 21.17 8.21 10.71
C VAL A 171 22.53 8.04 9.99
N PRO A 172 22.60 8.24 8.66
CA PRO A 172 23.87 8.15 7.93
C PRO A 172 24.94 9.13 8.44
N LYS A 173 26.20 8.69 8.44
CA LYS A 173 27.37 9.47 8.89
C LYS A 173 27.44 10.87 8.25
N LEU A 174 27.16 10.97 6.95
CA LEU A 174 27.12 12.24 6.20
C LEU A 174 26.29 13.32 6.90
N PHE A 175 25.17 12.96 7.51
CA PHE A 175 24.30 13.92 8.19
C PHE A 175 24.75 14.18 9.63
N GLN A 176 25.38 13.22 10.29
CA GLN A 176 25.93 13.37 11.65
C GLN A 176 27.10 14.37 11.69
N GLU A 177 27.84 14.54 10.59
CA GLU A 177 28.92 15.52 10.49
C GLU A 177 28.42 16.98 10.56
N SER A 178 27.12 17.21 10.44
CA SER A 178 26.51 18.55 10.44
C SER A 178 26.22 19.10 11.84
N GLY A 179 26.57 18.35 12.89
CA GLY A 179 26.43 18.73 14.28
C GLY A 179 25.59 17.75 15.08
N ASN A 180 24.67 18.25 15.90
CA ASN A 180 23.86 17.39 16.77
C ASN A 180 22.77 16.61 15.98
N SER A 181 22.12 15.64 16.63
CA SER A 181 21.11 14.79 15.99
C SER A 181 19.92 15.55 15.42
N PHE A 182 19.57 16.70 15.99
CA PHE A 182 18.55 17.59 15.43
C PHE A 182 18.98 18.16 14.07
N GLN A 183 20.21 18.69 13.97
CA GLN A 183 20.77 19.20 12.71
C GLN A 183 20.94 18.08 11.67
N ALA A 184 21.33 16.88 12.12
CA ALA A 184 21.42 15.71 11.25
C ALA A 184 20.06 15.35 10.63
N TRP A 185 18.99 15.34 11.43
CA TRP A 185 17.63 15.12 10.92
C TRP A 185 17.14 16.25 10.00
N ALA A 186 17.40 17.50 10.35
CA ALA A 186 17.05 18.65 9.51
C ALA A 186 17.67 18.53 8.11
N ARG A 187 18.95 18.13 8.04
CA ARG A 187 19.65 17.92 6.76
C ARG A 187 19.16 16.67 6.03
N ARG A 188 18.89 15.59 6.76
CA ARG A 188 18.34 14.36 6.20
C ARG A 188 17.01 14.61 5.47
N THR A 189 16.12 15.42 6.05
CA THR A 189 14.81 15.74 5.45
C THR A 189 14.90 16.68 4.24
N GLN A 190 16.10 17.19 3.94
CA GLN A 190 16.37 17.95 2.71
C GLN A 190 17.00 17.08 1.61
N ALA A 191 17.38 15.83 1.91
CA ALA A 191 18.08 14.97 0.97
C ALA A 191 17.15 14.42 -0.12
N GLY A 192 17.62 14.44 -1.37
CA GLY A 192 16.91 13.90 -2.52
C GLY A 192 15.70 14.74 -2.97
N GLN A 193 15.04 14.30 -4.03
CA GLN A 193 14.00 15.06 -4.75
C GLN A 193 12.65 15.14 -4.03
N ALA A 194 12.46 14.37 -2.94
CA ALA A 194 11.26 14.47 -2.10
C ALA A 194 11.26 15.73 -1.21
N MET A 195 12.38 16.45 -1.11
CA MET A 195 12.67 17.59 -0.23
C MET A 195 11.44 18.45 0.10
N THR A 196 10.77 19.03 -0.91
CA THR A 196 9.63 19.93 -0.71
C THR A 196 8.43 19.25 -0.04
N ASN A 197 8.17 17.97 -0.37
CA ASN A 197 7.09 17.20 0.25
C ASN A 197 7.40 16.91 1.72
N MET A 198 8.64 16.55 2.05
CA MET A 198 9.09 16.33 3.42
C MET A 198 9.03 17.64 4.24
N ALA A 199 9.50 18.76 3.67
CA ALA A 199 9.43 20.07 4.29
C ALA A 199 7.98 20.47 4.59
N THR A 200 7.05 20.18 3.67
CA THR A 200 5.64 20.51 3.91
C THR A 200 5.03 19.64 5.02
N GLY A 201 5.34 18.33 5.07
CA GLY A 201 4.91 17.46 6.18
C GLY A 201 5.40 17.97 7.54
N LEU A 202 6.70 18.32 7.64
CA LEU A 202 7.28 18.88 8.85
C LEU A 202 6.65 20.23 9.25
N GLY A 203 6.42 21.13 8.29
CA GLY A 203 5.78 22.42 8.54
C GLY A 203 4.39 22.29 9.16
N TYR A 204 3.60 21.31 8.70
CA TYR A 204 2.29 21.03 9.29
C TYR A 204 2.35 20.44 10.70
N MET A 205 3.38 19.67 11.02
CA MET A 205 3.57 19.12 12.36
C MET A 205 4.13 20.15 13.35
N GLY A 206 4.86 21.15 12.84
CA GLY A 206 5.77 21.98 13.62
C GLY A 206 7.19 21.43 13.50
N VAL A 207 8.06 22.15 12.77
CA VAL A 207 9.37 21.66 12.33
C VAL A 207 10.25 21.32 13.53
N GLU A 208 10.34 22.21 14.51
CA GLU A 208 11.20 22.02 15.67
C GLU A 208 10.74 20.85 16.54
N ALA A 209 9.44 20.78 16.85
CA ALA A 209 8.87 19.70 17.64
C ALA A 209 9.07 18.34 16.95
N ALA A 210 8.80 18.26 15.64
CA ALA A 210 8.97 17.02 14.87
C ALA A 210 10.44 16.57 14.83
N LEU A 211 11.37 17.46 14.46
CA LEU A 211 12.79 17.11 14.33
C LEU A 211 13.42 16.71 15.68
N LYS A 212 13.06 17.36 16.80
CA LYS A 212 13.52 16.95 18.14
C LYS A 212 13.09 15.53 18.47
N ARG A 213 11.86 15.14 18.12
CA ARG A 213 11.32 13.80 18.40
C ARG A 213 11.94 12.73 17.50
N TYR A 214 12.20 13.04 16.23
CA TYR A 214 12.93 12.12 15.35
C TYR A 214 14.39 11.94 15.79
N ALA A 215 15.05 13.01 16.24
CA ALA A 215 16.38 12.96 16.82
C ALA A 215 16.41 12.09 18.09
N ASP A 216 15.55 12.37 19.08
CA ASP A 216 15.42 11.55 20.31
C ASP A 216 15.14 10.08 19.99
N TRP A 217 14.28 9.80 19.02
CA TRP A 217 13.96 8.43 18.61
C TRP A 217 15.20 7.69 18.09
N THR A 218 15.96 8.28 17.19
CA THR A 218 17.17 7.63 16.67
C THR A 218 18.31 7.59 17.67
N ASP A 219 18.44 8.59 18.54
CA ASP A 219 19.47 8.64 19.57
C ASP A 219 19.23 7.55 20.62
N ARG A 220 17.98 7.35 21.06
CA ARG A 220 17.66 6.26 21.99
C ARG A 220 17.92 4.89 21.38
N ILE A 221 17.58 4.67 20.11
CA ILE A 221 17.88 3.42 19.40
C ILE A 221 19.41 3.20 19.30
N ALA A 222 20.17 4.26 18.95
CA ALA A 222 21.64 4.20 18.93
C ALA A 222 22.21 3.90 20.32
N GLY A 223 21.60 4.44 21.38
CA GLY A 223 21.89 4.17 22.79
C GLY A 223 21.45 2.78 23.28
N GLY A 224 20.78 1.99 22.45
CA GLY A 224 20.42 0.60 22.75
C GLY A 224 18.97 0.37 23.18
N GLU A 225 18.08 1.36 23.07
CA GLU A 225 16.65 1.14 23.24
C GLU A 225 16.13 0.14 22.18
N LEU A 226 15.33 -0.81 22.64
CA LEU A 226 14.72 -1.85 21.81
C LEU A 226 13.20 -1.69 21.81
N PRO A 227 12.51 -2.22 20.78
CA PRO A 227 11.06 -2.33 20.79
C PRO A 227 10.55 -2.97 22.09
N PHE A 228 9.56 -2.35 22.71
CA PHE A 228 8.99 -2.81 23.99
C PHE A 228 8.07 -4.02 23.83
N GLU A 229 7.56 -4.25 22.62
CA GLU A 229 6.75 -5.41 22.25
C GLU A 229 7.54 -6.31 21.28
N LYS A 230 7.21 -7.61 21.27
CA LYS A 230 7.82 -8.59 20.37
C LYS A 230 6.77 -9.09 19.38
N PRO A 231 7.09 -9.20 18.09
CA PRO A 231 6.16 -9.75 17.12
C PRO A 231 5.90 -11.24 17.33
N GLY A 232 4.65 -11.65 17.08
CA GLY A 232 4.26 -13.05 17.01
C GLY A 232 4.81 -13.71 15.74
N ARG A 233 5.12 -15.00 15.83
CA ARG A 233 5.40 -15.84 14.65
C ARG A 233 4.10 -16.28 13.99
N PRO A 234 4.09 -16.63 12.69
CA PRO A 234 2.90 -17.15 12.03
C PRO A 234 2.31 -18.37 12.74
N GLN A 235 1.00 -18.37 12.93
CA GLN A 235 0.24 -19.45 13.56
C GLN A 235 -0.95 -19.87 12.68
N GLY A 236 -1.43 -21.10 12.89
CA GLY A 236 -2.58 -21.63 12.15
C GLY A 236 -2.43 -21.44 10.63
N ILE A 237 -3.43 -20.82 10.02
CA ILE A 237 -3.51 -20.59 8.57
C ILE A 237 -2.43 -19.64 8.03
N GLU A 238 -1.83 -18.78 8.87
CA GLU A 238 -0.75 -17.87 8.45
C GLU A 238 0.49 -18.65 7.97
N ARG A 239 0.66 -19.90 8.45
CA ARG A 239 1.77 -20.77 8.04
C ARG A 239 1.59 -21.39 6.66
N ASN A 240 0.38 -21.28 6.11
CA ASN A 240 0.05 -21.85 4.83
C ASN A 240 0.42 -20.95 3.66
N VAL A 241 1.01 -19.78 3.91
CA VAL A 241 1.42 -18.88 2.83
C VAL A 241 2.69 -19.39 2.13
N VAL A 242 2.69 -19.29 0.81
CA VAL A 242 3.88 -19.41 -0.04
C VAL A 242 4.09 -18.06 -0.71
N VAL A 243 5.26 -17.46 -0.51
CA VAL A 243 5.61 -16.17 -1.12
C VAL A 243 6.67 -16.40 -2.18
N THR A 244 6.39 -16.05 -3.43
CA THR A 244 7.36 -16.08 -4.54
C THR A 244 7.69 -14.65 -4.96
N MET A 245 8.95 -14.38 -5.24
CA MET A 245 9.45 -13.02 -5.46
C MET A 245 10.38 -12.95 -6.65
N TRP A 246 10.28 -11.84 -7.39
CA TRP A 246 11.17 -11.50 -8.50
C TRP A 246 11.63 -10.06 -8.38
N ASP A 247 12.92 -9.83 -8.64
CA ASP A 247 13.39 -8.47 -8.88
C ASP A 247 12.86 -7.96 -10.22
N TRP A 248 12.50 -6.69 -10.25
CA TRP A 248 12.21 -5.98 -11.49
C TRP A 248 12.63 -4.51 -11.37
N SER A 249 12.76 -3.82 -12.51
CA SER A 249 13.32 -2.47 -12.57
C SER A 249 14.80 -2.38 -12.12
N THR A 250 15.27 -1.17 -11.83
CA THR A 250 16.65 -0.85 -11.44
C THR A 250 16.77 -0.55 -9.94
N ASN A 251 18.00 -0.52 -9.40
CA ASN A 251 18.24 -0.21 -7.99
C ASN A 251 18.07 1.27 -7.63
N LYS A 252 18.09 2.18 -8.62
CA LYS A 252 17.76 3.60 -8.43
C LYS A 252 16.26 3.86 -8.52
N ALA A 253 15.51 2.94 -9.13
CA ALA A 253 14.07 3.09 -9.29
C ALA A 253 13.28 2.68 -8.03
N TYR A 254 12.13 3.31 -7.85
CA TYR A 254 11.09 2.84 -6.94
C TYR A 254 9.78 2.57 -7.69
N LEU A 255 8.91 1.80 -7.05
CA LEU A 255 7.59 1.44 -7.54
C LEU A 255 6.55 1.99 -6.56
N HIS A 256 5.36 2.24 -7.06
CA HIS A 256 4.20 2.56 -6.26
C HIS A 256 3.23 1.39 -6.23
N ASP A 257 2.81 0.92 -7.41
CA ASP A 257 1.76 -0.11 -7.58
C ASP A 257 2.12 -1.12 -8.69
N SER A 258 1.30 -2.18 -8.79
CA SER A 258 1.35 -3.18 -9.86
C SER A 258 -0.05 -3.70 -10.21
N ILE A 259 -0.22 -4.26 -11.41
CA ILE A 259 -1.45 -4.94 -11.81
C ILE A 259 -1.16 -6.31 -12.43
N ALA A 260 -1.95 -7.30 -12.06
CA ALA A 260 -1.82 -8.68 -12.50
C ALA A 260 -3.01 -9.13 -13.36
N THR A 261 -4.20 -8.56 -13.20
CA THR A 261 -5.42 -8.90 -13.96
C THR A 261 -6.48 -7.82 -13.80
N ASP A 262 -7.57 -7.89 -14.57
CA ASP A 262 -8.81 -7.19 -14.23
C ASP A 262 -9.38 -7.78 -12.95
N LYS A 263 -9.71 -6.92 -12.00
CA LYS A 263 -10.26 -7.30 -10.71
C LYS A 263 -11.63 -7.95 -10.83
N ASP A 264 -12.49 -7.46 -11.72
CA ASP A 264 -13.83 -8.03 -11.90
C ASP A 264 -13.82 -9.32 -12.72
N HIS A 265 -12.73 -9.56 -13.45
CA HIS A 265 -12.49 -10.76 -14.24
C HIS A 265 -11.09 -11.33 -13.97
N PRO A 266 -10.87 -12.00 -12.82
CA PRO A 266 -9.54 -12.36 -12.33
C PRO A 266 -8.80 -13.42 -13.17
N THR A 267 -9.43 -13.92 -14.23
CA THR A 267 -8.86 -14.89 -15.19
C THR A 267 -8.39 -14.24 -16.49
N VAL A 268 -8.66 -12.95 -16.73
CA VAL A 268 -8.42 -12.32 -18.04
C VAL A 268 -6.95 -12.33 -18.46
N ASN A 269 -6.05 -12.29 -17.48
CA ASN A 269 -4.60 -12.30 -17.67
C ASN A 269 -3.93 -13.52 -17.01
N ALA A 270 -4.60 -14.67 -17.03
CA ALA A 270 -4.07 -15.93 -16.52
C ALA A 270 -2.66 -16.22 -17.07
N ASN A 271 -1.71 -16.49 -16.18
CA ASN A 271 -0.28 -16.67 -16.45
C ASN A 271 0.41 -15.51 -17.19
N GLY A 272 -0.28 -14.38 -17.32
CA GLY A 272 0.18 -13.23 -18.07
C GLY A 272 1.21 -12.39 -17.32
N LYS A 273 1.65 -11.34 -18.00
CA LYS A 273 2.66 -10.40 -17.49
C LYS A 273 2.06 -9.51 -16.39
N ILE A 274 2.92 -9.10 -15.47
CA ILE A 274 2.62 -8.11 -14.42
C ILE A 274 3.21 -6.77 -14.85
N TYR A 275 2.47 -5.67 -14.66
CA TYR A 275 2.88 -4.32 -15.05
C TYR A 275 2.97 -3.42 -13.82
N GLY A 276 4.02 -2.61 -13.71
CA GLY A 276 4.26 -1.74 -12.55
C GLY A 276 4.11 -0.25 -12.85
N ALA A 277 3.84 0.53 -11.81
CA ALA A 277 3.86 1.99 -11.88
C ALA A 277 4.99 2.54 -11.00
N THR A 278 5.86 3.36 -11.61
CA THR A 278 7.09 3.91 -11.02
C THR A 278 6.91 5.29 -10.40
N GLU A 279 5.71 5.87 -10.48
CA GLU A 279 5.40 7.22 -9.99
C GLU A 279 6.46 8.23 -10.47
N GLU A 280 7.08 9.02 -9.59
CA GLU A 280 8.05 10.04 -9.97
C GLU A 280 9.40 9.44 -10.40
N SER A 281 9.62 8.12 -10.26
CA SER A 281 10.95 7.53 -10.34
C SER A 281 11.55 7.49 -11.74
N THR A 282 10.81 7.02 -12.73
CA THR A 282 11.27 6.85 -14.11
C THR A 282 10.08 6.65 -15.04
N ASP A 283 10.22 7.02 -16.32
CA ASP A 283 9.21 6.74 -17.35
C ASP A 283 9.22 5.28 -17.86
N MET A 284 10.07 4.43 -17.29
CA MET A 284 10.15 3.02 -17.66
C MET A 284 9.21 2.16 -16.80
N VAL A 285 8.09 1.74 -17.39
CA VAL A 285 7.12 0.78 -16.84
C VAL A 285 7.80 -0.60 -16.72
N PRO A 286 8.07 -1.14 -15.52
CA PRO A 286 8.63 -2.47 -15.40
C PRO A 286 7.56 -3.53 -15.68
N VAL A 287 7.99 -4.62 -16.30
CA VAL A 287 7.13 -5.73 -16.71
C VAL A 287 7.78 -7.05 -16.34
N LEU A 288 7.06 -7.89 -15.60
CA LEU A 288 7.50 -9.23 -15.23
C LEU A 288 6.70 -10.28 -16.01
N ASP A 289 7.39 -11.20 -16.69
CA ASP A 289 6.84 -12.48 -17.13
C ASP A 289 7.15 -13.52 -16.02
N PRO A 290 6.16 -13.87 -15.17
CA PRO A 290 6.40 -14.73 -14.02
C PRO A 290 6.63 -16.19 -14.41
N VAL A 291 6.18 -16.61 -15.60
CA VAL A 291 6.35 -17.98 -16.12
C VAL A 291 7.77 -18.18 -16.62
N LYS A 292 8.31 -17.19 -17.34
CA LYS A 292 9.69 -17.25 -17.87
C LYS A 292 10.73 -16.70 -16.91
N HIS A 293 10.29 -16.06 -15.82
CA HIS A 293 11.15 -15.38 -14.84
C HIS A 293 12.00 -14.27 -15.49
N ILE A 294 11.40 -13.50 -16.40
CA ILE A 294 12.06 -12.42 -17.14
C ILE A 294 11.46 -11.09 -16.71
N ALA A 295 12.32 -10.14 -16.33
CA ALA A 295 11.94 -8.75 -16.12
C ALA A 295 12.39 -7.88 -17.31
N THR A 296 11.48 -7.07 -17.83
CA THR A 296 11.71 -6.10 -18.92
C THR A 296 11.14 -4.74 -18.54
N GLN A 297 11.29 -3.74 -19.42
CA GLN A 297 10.70 -2.41 -19.21
C GLN A 297 10.14 -1.87 -20.53
N ILE A 298 9.08 -1.07 -20.42
CA ILE A 298 8.43 -0.37 -21.53
C ILE A 298 8.49 1.13 -21.23
N ARG A 299 8.95 1.94 -22.19
CA ARG A 299 8.92 3.39 -22.02
C ARG A 299 7.49 3.91 -22.18
N HIS A 300 7.02 4.65 -21.20
CA HIS A 300 5.76 5.39 -21.25
C HIS A 300 5.97 6.72 -21.99
N PRO A 301 5.14 7.07 -22.99
CA PRO A 301 5.25 8.34 -23.71
C PRO A 301 4.40 9.45 -23.07
N TYR A 302 4.83 10.69 -23.23
CA TYR A 302 4.02 11.88 -22.93
C TYR A 302 3.80 12.69 -24.21
N ARG A 303 2.72 13.48 -24.25
CA ARG A 303 2.23 14.16 -25.46
C ARG A 303 2.97 15.47 -25.71
N ASP A 304 3.20 16.25 -24.66
CA ASP A 304 3.79 17.59 -24.74
C ASP A 304 5.27 17.57 -24.30
N PRO A 305 6.23 17.92 -25.17
CA PRO A 305 7.65 18.00 -24.83
C PRO A 305 7.98 18.86 -23.59
N GLU A 306 7.17 19.87 -23.28
CA GLU A 306 7.34 20.76 -22.12
C GLU A 306 6.85 20.15 -20.79
N THR A 307 6.36 18.91 -20.83
CA THR A 307 5.97 18.17 -19.62
C THR A 307 7.17 18.12 -18.66
N PRO A 308 7.05 18.60 -17.40
CA PRO A 308 8.19 18.68 -16.50
C PRO A 308 8.65 17.30 -16.03
N SER A 309 9.96 17.11 -15.87
CA SER A 309 10.57 15.90 -15.27
C SER A 309 10.80 16.08 -13.77
N SER A 310 10.61 15.01 -13.00
CA SER A 310 11.02 14.92 -11.60
C SER A 310 12.53 15.17 -11.38
N ALA A 311 13.38 15.01 -12.40
CA ALA A 311 14.80 15.34 -12.37
C ALA A 311 15.09 16.83 -12.02
N SER A 312 14.15 17.70 -12.37
CA SER A 312 14.21 19.15 -12.11
C SER A 312 13.79 19.57 -10.69
N LEU A 313 13.26 18.63 -9.89
CA LEU A 313 12.82 18.94 -8.53
C LEU A 313 14.00 19.40 -7.66
N PRO A 314 13.78 20.34 -6.72
CA PRO A 314 14.77 20.69 -5.71
C PRO A 314 15.25 19.46 -4.95
N LYS A 315 16.56 19.38 -4.70
CA LYS A 315 17.17 18.29 -3.95
C LYS A 315 18.38 18.74 -3.14
N GLY A 316 18.53 18.19 -1.95
CA GLY A 316 19.78 18.15 -1.21
C GLY A 316 20.57 16.88 -1.48
N VAL A 317 21.79 16.83 -0.94
CA VAL A 317 22.72 15.69 -1.08
C VAL A 317 22.13 14.42 -0.44
N SER A 318 22.08 13.33 -1.21
CA SER A 318 21.72 12.00 -0.71
C SER A 318 22.93 11.30 -0.08
N ALA A 319 22.76 10.68 1.09
CA ALA A 319 23.78 9.84 1.69
C ALA A 319 24.03 8.52 0.93
N TYR A 320 23.14 8.17 -0.01
CA TYR A 320 23.19 6.92 -0.77
C TYR A 320 23.55 7.15 -2.24
N TRP A 321 23.13 8.28 -2.81
CA TRP A 321 23.27 8.60 -4.24
C TRP A 321 24.06 9.89 -4.51
N GLY A 322 24.58 10.54 -3.48
CA GLY A 322 25.30 11.80 -3.61
C GLY A 322 24.44 12.91 -4.20
N ASN A 323 24.98 13.64 -5.18
CA ASN A 323 24.30 14.73 -5.87
C ASN A 323 23.46 14.26 -7.08
N GLU A 324 23.57 13.00 -7.46
CA GLU A 324 22.82 12.46 -8.59
C GLU A 324 21.31 12.41 -8.25
N PRO A 325 20.42 12.95 -9.09
CA PRO A 325 18.98 12.74 -8.94
C PRO A 325 18.62 11.30 -9.35
N PRO A 326 18.18 10.42 -8.43
CA PRO A 326 17.75 9.07 -8.82
C PRO A 326 16.40 9.05 -9.56
N TRP A 327 15.61 10.13 -9.49
CA TRP A 327 14.30 10.20 -10.14
C TRP A 327 14.37 11.02 -11.43
N ASP A 328 13.81 10.47 -12.50
CA ASP A 328 13.72 11.13 -13.81
C ASP A 328 12.48 10.63 -14.56
N SER A 329 11.32 11.17 -14.18
CA SER A 329 10.04 10.85 -14.80
C SER A 329 9.33 12.12 -15.23
N HIS A 330 8.93 12.16 -16.50
CA HIS A 330 7.96 13.11 -17.01
C HIS A 330 6.52 12.63 -16.75
N THR A 331 6.31 11.32 -16.77
CA THR A 331 4.99 10.70 -16.86
C THR A 331 4.31 10.48 -15.52
N SER A 332 5.06 10.37 -14.42
CA SER A 332 4.50 10.28 -13.06
C SER A 332 3.37 9.23 -12.96
N ILE A 333 3.60 8.04 -13.52
CA ILE A 333 2.55 7.03 -13.66
C ILE A 333 2.10 6.46 -12.31
N HIS A 334 0.79 6.29 -12.12
CA HIS A 334 0.22 5.81 -10.86
C HIS A 334 -0.96 4.86 -11.11
N ASN A 335 -1.23 3.99 -10.12
CA ASN A 335 -2.31 3.02 -10.04
C ASN A 335 -2.66 2.33 -11.37
N PRO A 336 -1.83 1.40 -11.86
CA PRO A 336 -2.16 0.65 -13.04
C PRO A 336 -3.39 -0.23 -12.77
N MET A 337 -4.35 -0.26 -13.69
CA MET A 337 -5.47 -1.19 -13.69
C MET A 337 -5.59 -1.88 -15.03
N MET A 338 -6.19 -3.05 -15.06
CA MET A 338 -6.42 -3.80 -16.28
C MET A 338 -7.91 -3.85 -16.58
N ASP A 339 -8.29 -3.67 -17.84
CA ASP A 339 -9.66 -3.88 -18.27
C ASP A 339 -9.93 -5.32 -18.71
N ARG A 340 -11.21 -5.62 -18.95
CA ARG A 340 -11.72 -6.92 -19.39
C ARG A 340 -11.17 -7.40 -20.75
N GLU A 341 -10.45 -6.56 -21.49
CA GLU A 341 -9.78 -6.91 -22.74
C GLU A 341 -8.27 -7.16 -22.57
N GLY A 342 -7.75 -6.95 -21.35
CA GLY A 342 -6.35 -7.12 -20.98
C GLY A 342 -5.48 -5.89 -21.25
N ARG A 343 -6.08 -4.71 -21.48
CA ARG A 343 -5.35 -3.45 -21.69
C ARG A 343 -5.02 -2.83 -20.33
N VAL A 344 -3.84 -2.23 -20.24
CA VAL A 344 -3.30 -1.68 -18.99
C VAL A 344 -3.48 -0.16 -18.97
N TRP A 345 -4.28 0.32 -18.05
CA TRP A 345 -4.59 1.73 -17.84
C TRP A 345 -3.75 2.30 -16.72
N PHE A 346 -3.35 3.56 -16.84
CA PHE A 346 -2.60 4.29 -15.84
C PHE A 346 -3.21 5.67 -15.65
N THR A 347 -3.10 6.21 -14.44
CA THR A 347 -3.05 7.67 -14.32
C THR A 347 -1.64 8.13 -14.67
N SER A 348 -1.51 9.20 -15.45
CA SER A 348 -0.22 9.63 -15.98
C SER A 348 -0.25 11.08 -16.39
N ARG A 349 0.81 11.82 -16.09
CA ARG A 349 1.07 13.14 -16.69
C ARG A 349 1.43 12.94 -18.16
N ILE A 350 0.66 13.55 -19.06
CA ILE A 350 0.95 13.54 -20.50
C ILE A 350 1.26 14.95 -21.03
N ARG A 351 1.00 15.97 -20.23
CA ARG A 351 1.21 17.39 -20.52
C ARG A 351 1.46 18.21 -19.24
N PRO A 352 1.98 19.45 -19.31
CA PRO A 352 2.05 20.35 -18.17
C PRO A 352 0.68 20.57 -17.53
N ALA A 353 0.66 20.72 -16.20
CA ALA A 353 -0.60 20.80 -15.45
C ALA A 353 -1.50 21.95 -15.91
N ALA A 354 -0.91 23.11 -16.18
CA ALA A 354 -1.60 24.32 -16.63
C ALA A 354 -1.95 24.32 -18.13
N ALA A 355 -1.43 23.38 -18.93
CA ALA A 355 -1.69 23.29 -20.36
C ALA A 355 -3.06 22.64 -20.64
N GLN A 356 -4.12 23.12 -19.98
CA GLN A 356 -5.48 22.60 -20.14
C GLN A 356 -6.09 22.95 -21.49
N PRO A 357 -6.78 22.01 -22.16
CA PRO A 357 -7.67 22.35 -23.25
C PRO A 357 -8.73 23.38 -22.82
N ALA A 358 -9.11 24.29 -23.71
CA ALA A 358 -10.07 25.36 -23.41
C ALA A 358 -11.41 24.83 -22.86
N TYR A 359 -11.87 23.70 -23.40
CA TYR A 359 -13.13 23.06 -23.01
C TYR A 359 -13.22 22.65 -21.53
N CYS A 360 -12.08 22.62 -20.83
CA CYS A 360 -12.02 22.35 -19.39
C CYS A 360 -12.52 23.51 -18.52
N SER A 361 -12.65 24.72 -19.08
CA SER A 361 -13.01 25.92 -18.30
C SER A 361 -13.90 26.95 -19.02
N ASP A 362 -14.14 26.80 -20.33
CA ASP A 362 -14.92 27.76 -21.13
C ASP A 362 -16.44 27.55 -21.10
N GLY A 363 -16.92 26.52 -20.40
CA GLY A 363 -18.35 26.18 -20.32
C GLY A 363 -18.90 25.43 -21.53
N SER A 364 -18.07 24.92 -22.44
CA SER A 364 -18.50 24.07 -23.56
C SER A 364 -18.97 22.68 -23.12
N LEU A 365 -18.55 22.21 -21.94
CA LEU A 365 -18.99 20.96 -21.33
C LEU A 365 -19.89 21.26 -20.12
N PRO A 366 -20.92 20.44 -19.81
CA PRO A 366 -21.71 20.59 -18.59
C PRO A 366 -20.83 20.70 -17.33
N SER A 367 -19.80 19.85 -17.23
CA SER A 367 -18.87 19.88 -16.10
C SER A 367 -18.03 21.16 -16.03
N SER A 368 -17.63 21.75 -17.17
CA SER A 368 -16.85 23.00 -17.16
C SER A 368 -17.70 24.23 -16.85
N LYS A 369 -19.01 24.18 -17.09
CA LYS A 369 -19.96 25.20 -16.59
C LYS A 369 -20.08 25.17 -15.07
N VAL A 370 -20.19 23.96 -14.50
CA VAL A 370 -20.43 23.76 -13.06
C VAL A 370 -19.16 23.94 -12.21
N ALA A 371 -18.03 23.43 -12.70
CA ALA A 371 -16.77 23.42 -11.97
C ALA A 371 -15.59 23.57 -12.95
N PRO A 372 -15.32 24.79 -13.47
CA PRO A 372 -14.22 25.02 -14.40
C PRO A 372 -12.86 24.67 -13.78
N LEU A 373 -12.02 23.95 -14.53
CA LEU A 373 -10.70 23.51 -14.06
C LEU A 373 -9.60 24.13 -14.93
N LYS A 374 -8.61 24.72 -14.26
CA LYS A 374 -7.45 25.38 -14.91
C LYS A 374 -6.20 24.51 -14.91
N GLU A 375 -6.18 23.44 -14.13
CA GLU A 375 -5.00 22.58 -13.98
C GLU A 375 -5.39 21.10 -13.84
N SER A 376 -4.56 20.21 -14.39
CA SER A 376 -4.63 18.76 -14.19
C SER A 376 -3.21 18.20 -14.12
N PRO A 377 -2.69 17.83 -12.92
CA PRO A 377 -1.33 17.31 -12.77
C PRO A 377 -1.09 15.90 -13.34
N ARG A 378 -2.14 15.07 -13.46
CA ARG A 378 -2.13 13.73 -14.06
C ARG A 378 -3.44 13.51 -14.82
N GLN A 379 -3.34 12.89 -15.99
CA GLN A 379 -4.44 12.49 -16.88
C GLN A 379 -4.52 10.96 -16.98
N LEU A 380 -5.01 10.41 -18.09
CA LEU A 380 -5.10 8.97 -18.32
C LEU A 380 -4.21 8.54 -19.48
N SER A 381 -3.74 7.30 -19.40
CA SER A 381 -3.13 6.59 -20.52
C SER A 381 -3.47 5.11 -20.48
N MET A 382 -3.37 4.47 -21.64
CA MET A 382 -3.66 3.05 -21.83
C MET A 382 -2.57 2.44 -22.71
N TYR A 383 -2.06 1.29 -22.30
CA TYR A 383 -1.19 0.43 -23.08
C TYR A 383 -1.93 -0.84 -23.47
N ASP A 384 -1.90 -1.19 -24.75
CA ASP A 384 -2.40 -2.47 -25.25
C ASP A 384 -1.22 -3.44 -25.44
N PRO A 385 -1.09 -4.49 -24.58
CA PRO A 385 -0.04 -5.50 -24.73
C PRO A 385 -0.12 -6.32 -26.02
N LYS A 386 -1.29 -6.44 -26.64
CA LYS A 386 -1.46 -7.22 -27.89
C LYS A 386 -0.85 -6.48 -29.07
N THR A 387 -0.96 -5.16 -29.10
CA THR A 387 -0.46 -4.34 -30.22
C THR A 387 0.80 -3.55 -29.90
N ASN A 388 1.25 -3.54 -28.63
CA ASN A 388 2.32 -2.69 -28.12
C ASN A 388 2.09 -1.19 -28.37
N LYS A 389 0.84 -0.72 -28.26
CA LYS A 389 0.48 0.68 -28.54
C LYS A 389 0.08 1.40 -27.27
N TRP A 390 0.49 2.67 -27.17
CA TRP A 390 0.04 3.61 -26.17
C TRP A 390 -1.05 4.51 -26.72
N THR A 391 -2.05 4.77 -25.89
CA THR A 391 -3.08 5.78 -26.09
C THR A 391 -3.02 6.73 -24.90
N LEU A 392 -2.80 8.02 -25.17
CA LEU A 392 -2.75 9.06 -24.14
C LEU A 392 -4.06 9.83 -24.20
N ILE A 393 -4.72 10.06 -23.06
CA ILE A 393 -6.07 10.63 -22.99
C ILE A 393 -6.04 11.89 -22.13
N SER A 394 -6.32 13.06 -22.72
CA SER A 394 -6.25 14.34 -22.00
C SER A 394 -7.53 14.63 -21.21
N THR A 395 -7.57 14.18 -19.95
CA THR A 395 -8.64 14.54 -19.02
C THR A 395 -8.46 15.95 -18.43
N CYS A 396 -9.57 16.65 -18.17
CA CYS A 396 -9.62 17.98 -17.56
C CYS A 396 -9.40 17.94 -16.04
N PHE A 397 -9.78 16.85 -15.39
CA PHE A 397 -9.63 16.65 -13.95
C PHE A 397 -8.32 15.93 -13.61
N PRO A 398 -7.76 16.13 -12.40
CA PRO A 398 -6.67 15.33 -11.89
C PRO A 398 -7.09 13.88 -11.68
N THR A 399 -6.15 12.96 -11.90
CA THR A 399 -6.35 11.53 -11.69
C THR A 399 -5.30 10.97 -10.71
N HIS A 400 -5.67 9.95 -9.94
CA HIS A 400 -4.77 9.24 -9.01
C HIS A 400 -5.04 7.72 -9.03
N HIS A 401 -6.00 7.22 -8.24
CA HIS A 401 -6.54 5.87 -8.41
C HIS A 401 -7.67 5.87 -9.44
N LEU A 402 -7.81 4.78 -10.19
CA LEU A 402 -8.80 4.58 -11.23
C LEU A 402 -9.50 3.22 -11.07
N TYR A 403 -10.77 3.13 -11.44
CA TYR A 403 -11.53 1.88 -11.34
C TYR A 403 -12.73 1.85 -12.29
N PHE A 404 -12.99 0.69 -12.91
CA PHE A 404 -14.10 0.51 -13.84
C PHE A 404 -15.42 0.21 -13.13
N ALA A 405 -16.49 0.86 -13.55
CA ALA A 405 -17.85 0.51 -13.16
C ALA A 405 -18.31 -0.70 -13.98
N SER A 406 -18.01 -1.92 -13.51
CA SER A 406 -18.29 -3.16 -14.24
C SER A 406 -19.78 -3.42 -14.51
N ARG A 407 -20.67 -2.81 -13.72
CA ARG A 407 -22.13 -2.85 -13.94
C ARG A 407 -22.64 -1.82 -14.95
N ASP A 408 -21.87 -0.78 -15.23
CA ASP A 408 -22.27 0.26 -16.18
C ASP A 408 -22.09 -0.26 -17.62
N PRO A 409 -23.13 -0.23 -18.47
CA PRO A 409 -23.02 -0.65 -19.87
C PRO A 409 -22.02 0.18 -20.69
N ASN A 410 -21.67 1.38 -20.23
CA ASN A 410 -20.62 2.22 -20.83
C ASN A 410 -19.21 1.85 -20.36
N TYR A 411 -19.09 0.95 -19.38
CA TYR A 411 -17.84 0.57 -18.75
C TYR A 411 -17.04 1.80 -18.28
N THR A 412 -17.76 2.71 -17.61
CA THR A 412 -17.22 4.02 -17.20
C THR A 412 -16.04 3.84 -16.26
N LEU A 413 -14.94 4.53 -16.57
CA LEU A 413 -13.75 4.58 -15.75
C LEU A 413 -13.83 5.77 -14.80
N TRP A 414 -14.00 5.52 -13.50
CA TRP A 414 -14.01 6.54 -12.47
C TRP A 414 -12.61 6.77 -11.92
N THR A 415 -12.33 8.02 -11.54
CA THR A 415 -11.01 8.42 -11.06
C THR A 415 -11.12 9.24 -9.78
N SER A 416 -10.09 9.13 -8.95
CA SER A 416 -9.86 9.98 -7.78
C SER A 416 -8.86 11.08 -8.11
N ALA A 417 -8.79 12.13 -7.28
CA ALA A 417 -7.91 13.29 -7.50
C ALA A 417 -6.57 13.20 -6.75
N GLY A 418 -6.40 12.23 -5.84
CA GLY A 418 -5.16 12.03 -5.06
C GLY A 418 -4.99 13.01 -3.89
N GLY A 419 -5.91 13.96 -3.76
CA GLY A 419 -5.97 14.93 -2.67
C GLY A 419 -7.18 15.84 -2.87
N PRO A 420 -7.59 16.59 -1.85
CA PRO A 420 -8.87 17.28 -1.88
C PRO A 420 -8.83 18.62 -2.64
N GLY A 421 -7.67 19.02 -3.16
CA GLY A 421 -7.45 20.34 -3.77
C GLY A 421 -8.30 20.63 -5.00
N SER A 422 -8.70 19.61 -5.77
CA SER A 422 -9.52 19.79 -6.98
C SER A 422 -11.00 20.05 -6.68
N GLY A 423 -11.50 19.57 -5.53
CA GLY A 423 -12.92 19.68 -5.18
C GLY A 423 -13.88 18.88 -6.07
N VAL A 424 -13.38 17.97 -6.91
CA VAL A 424 -14.17 17.24 -7.92
C VAL A 424 -13.79 15.77 -8.05
N VAL A 425 -14.71 14.97 -8.58
CA VAL A 425 -14.50 13.58 -8.99
C VAL A 425 -14.80 13.46 -10.48
N GLY A 426 -13.91 12.81 -11.24
CA GLY A 426 -14.00 12.73 -12.69
C GLY A 426 -14.11 11.31 -13.21
N TRP A 427 -14.66 11.17 -14.41
CA TRP A 427 -14.87 9.90 -15.10
C TRP A 427 -14.61 10.01 -16.61
N LEU A 428 -14.37 8.86 -17.23
CA LEU A 428 -14.30 8.67 -18.68
C LEU A 428 -15.30 7.59 -19.09
N ASN A 429 -16.25 7.91 -19.97
CA ASN A 429 -17.06 6.93 -20.68
C ASN A 429 -16.18 6.22 -21.71
N THR A 430 -15.70 5.03 -21.36
CA THR A 430 -14.71 4.31 -22.18
C THR A 430 -15.32 3.81 -23.48
N LYS A 431 -16.58 3.35 -23.45
CA LYS A 431 -17.32 2.94 -24.64
C LYS A 431 -17.38 4.07 -25.68
N LYS A 432 -17.84 5.26 -25.28
CA LYS A 432 -17.91 6.43 -26.16
C LYS A 432 -16.53 6.83 -26.66
N TYR A 433 -15.51 6.77 -25.81
CA TYR A 433 -14.15 7.07 -26.22
C TYR A 433 -13.65 6.11 -27.30
N PHE A 434 -13.87 4.80 -27.15
CA PHE A 434 -13.48 3.82 -28.16
C PHE A 434 -14.27 3.93 -29.47
N GLU A 435 -15.55 4.32 -29.40
CA GLU A 435 -16.40 4.52 -30.58
C GLU A 435 -16.02 5.79 -31.37
N THR A 436 -15.59 6.85 -30.70
CA THR A 436 -15.46 8.19 -31.31
C THR A 436 -14.04 8.74 -31.37
N GLY A 437 -13.16 8.32 -30.45
CA GLY A 437 -11.85 8.94 -30.21
C GLY A 437 -11.91 10.34 -29.59
N ASP A 438 -13.11 10.86 -29.30
CA ASP A 438 -13.28 12.22 -28.78
C ASP A 438 -13.08 12.27 -27.26
N GLU A 439 -11.94 12.82 -26.85
CA GLU A 439 -11.58 12.98 -25.44
C GLU A 439 -12.52 13.93 -24.70
N ALA A 440 -12.96 15.02 -25.33
CA ALA A 440 -13.78 16.05 -24.68
C ALA A 440 -15.20 15.54 -24.44
N ALA A 441 -15.78 14.91 -25.46
CA ALA A 441 -17.14 14.39 -25.40
C ALA A 441 -17.28 13.13 -24.53
N SER A 442 -16.18 12.44 -24.24
CA SER A 442 -16.18 11.16 -23.50
C SER A 442 -15.90 11.30 -22.01
N GLN A 443 -15.61 12.50 -21.50
CA GLN A 443 -15.26 12.71 -20.11
C GLN A 443 -16.25 13.64 -19.40
N GLY A 444 -16.24 13.59 -18.07
CA GLY A 444 -16.97 14.54 -17.23
C GLY A 444 -16.44 14.53 -15.80
N TRP A 445 -16.83 15.54 -15.03
CA TRP A 445 -16.56 15.64 -13.60
C TRP A 445 -17.67 16.36 -12.87
N THR A 446 -17.72 16.18 -11.55
CA THR A 446 -18.73 16.78 -10.68
C THR A 446 -18.12 17.19 -9.34
N PRO A 447 -18.54 18.33 -8.74
CA PRO A 447 -18.11 18.69 -7.40
C PRO A 447 -18.75 17.80 -6.32
N ILE A 448 -18.19 17.81 -5.12
CA ILE A 448 -18.79 17.18 -3.95
C ILE A 448 -19.87 18.10 -3.38
N VAL A 449 -21.15 17.72 -3.53
CA VAL A 449 -22.30 18.48 -3.04
C VAL A 449 -23.18 17.58 -2.17
N VAL A 450 -23.44 18.02 -0.94
CA VAL A 450 -24.24 17.30 0.06
C VAL A 450 -25.62 17.92 0.15
N ASP A 451 -26.66 17.11 -0.02
CA ASP A 451 -28.08 17.48 0.13
C ASP A 451 -28.35 17.95 1.57
N SER A 452 -28.17 19.25 1.80
CA SER A 452 -28.18 19.84 3.15
C SER A 452 -29.53 20.45 3.48
N ASN A 453 -30.35 20.71 2.46
CA ASN A 453 -31.73 21.14 2.62
C ASN A 453 -32.72 19.95 2.75
N GLY A 454 -32.31 18.75 2.36
CA GLY A 454 -33.07 17.50 2.47
C GLY A 454 -34.09 17.27 1.36
N ASN A 455 -34.06 18.01 0.25
CA ASN A 455 -35.09 17.96 -0.80
C ASN A 455 -34.81 16.91 -1.90
N GLY A 456 -33.63 16.26 -1.88
CA GLY A 456 -33.24 15.23 -2.84
C GLY A 456 -32.86 15.75 -4.22
N VAL A 457 -32.75 17.07 -4.40
CA VAL A 457 -32.41 17.73 -5.67
C VAL A 457 -31.21 18.64 -5.43
N ARG A 458 -30.17 18.49 -6.24
CA ARG A 458 -29.02 19.38 -6.16
C ARG A 458 -29.40 20.82 -6.52
N ASP A 459 -29.24 21.74 -5.58
CA ASP A 459 -29.47 23.17 -5.79
C ASP A 459 -28.53 24.09 -4.96
N ASP A 460 -28.70 25.40 -5.07
CA ASP A 460 -27.81 26.39 -4.44
C ASP A 460 -27.89 26.43 -2.90
N SER A 461 -28.89 25.79 -2.29
CA SER A 461 -29.01 25.67 -0.83
C SER A 461 -28.31 24.44 -0.26
N ASP A 462 -27.68 23.63 -1.11
CA ASP A 462 -26.85 22.51 -0.70
C ASP A 462 -25.41 22.90 -0.34
N THR A 463 -24.79 22.08 0.51
CA THR A 463 -23.42 22.33 0.93
C THR A 463 -22.43 21.74 -0.07
N ARG A 464 -21.70 22.60 -0.77
CA ARG A 464 -20.51 22.18 -1.53
C ARG A 464 -19.32 21.98 -0.61
N LEU A 465 -18.83 20.74 -0.50
CA LEU A 465 -17.64 20.44 0.27
C LEU A 465 -16.38 20.67 -0.57
N ARG A 466 -15.35 21.24 0.06
CA ARG A 466 -14.00 21.28 -0.51
C ARG A 466 -13.30 19.95 -0.25
N ALA A 467 -13.80 18.89 -0.89
CA ALA A 467 -13.24 17.55 -0.79
C ALA A 467 -13.09 16.93 -2.18
N ALA A 468 -12.22 15.94 -2.30
CA ALA A 468 -12.14 15.09 -3.48
C ALA A 468 -11.66 13.71 -3.07
N PHE A 469 -11.84 12.75 -3.95
CA PHE A 469 -11.49 11.35 -3.68
C PHE A 469 -9.97 11.18 -3.67
N TYR A 470 -9.48 10.41 -2.70
CA TYR A 470 -8.14 9.83 -2.70
C TYR A 470 -8.16 8.42 -3.28
N GLY A 471 -9.00 7.53 -2.76
CA GLY A 471 -9.35 6.24 -3.35
C GLY A 471 -10.71 6.34 -4.05
N VAL A 472 -10.99 5.43 -4.99
CA VAL A 472 -12.27 5.38 -5.73
C VAL A 472 -12.66 3.94 -5.97
N THR A 473 -13.93 3.61 -5.77
CA THR A 473 -14.50 2.30 -6.10
C THR A 473 -15.97 2.49 -6.51
N PRO A 474 -16.32 2.24 -7.79
CA PRO A 474 -17.72 2.15 -8.21
C PRO A 474 -18.46 1.07 -7.44
N SER A 475 -19.73 1.32 -7.15
CA SER A 475 -20.57 0.39 -6.41
C SER A 475 -20.82 -0.92 -7.19
N THR A 476 -20.87 -2.02 -6.45
CA THR A 476 -21.12 -3.38 -6.95
C THR A 476 -22.61 -3.71 -6.80
N VAL A 477 -23.35 -2.89 -6.04
CA VAL A 477 -24.74 -3.15 -5.67
C VAL A 477 -25.72 -2.10 -6.22
N ASP A 478 -25.25 -0.92 -6.60
CA ASP A 478 -26.05 0.16 -7.20
C ASP A 478 -25.20 1.05 -8.14
N ASP A 479 -25.75 2.19 -8.58
CA ASP A 479 -25.07 3.11 -9.52
C ASP A 479 -24.22 4.18 -8.80
N SER A 480 -24.00 4.04 -7.50
CA SER A 480 -23.18 5.00 -6.74
C SER A 480 -21.68 4.78 -6.94
N VAL A 481 -20.90 5.80 -6.61
CA VAL A 481 -19.43 5.74 -6.62
C VAL A 481 -18.93 6.13 -5.25
N TRP A 482 -18.10 5.27 -4.67
CA TRP A 482 -17.53 5.51 -3.37
C TRP A 482 -16.11 6.06 -3.49
N GLY A 483 -15.75 6.88 -2.52
CA GLY A 483 -14.41 7.41 -2.35
C GLY A 483 -14.17 7.81 -0.91
N GLN A 484 -12.98 8.32 -0.63
CA GLN A 484 -12.70 8.93 0.67
C GLN A 484 -11.80 10.14 0.53
N SER A 485 -11.88 11.07 1.47
CA SER A 485 -10.97 12.20 1.62
C SER A 485 -10.29 12.09 2.97
N MET A 486 -8.97 12.22 3.00
CA MET A 486 -8.20 12.11 4.24
C MET A 486 -8.47 13.27 5.18
N GLY A 487 -8.12 13.05 6.45
CA GLY A 487 -8.14 14.08 7.48
C GLY A 487 -7.02 15.09 7.34
N ILE A 488 -7.06 16.09 8.21
CA ILE A 488 -6.19 17.27 8.23
C ILE A 488 -4.68 16.96 8.13
N GLY A 489 -4.21 15.82 8.65
CA GLY A 489 -2.79 15.51 8.69
C GLY A 489 -2.17 15.30 7.31
N PHE A 490 -2.96 14.83 6.34
CA PHE A 490 -2.56 14.76 4.93
C PHE A 490 -3.28 15.80 4.06
N ALA A 491 -4.60 15.97 4.26
CA ALA A 491 -5.41 16.88 3.47
C ALA A 491 -5.02 18.34 3.67
N ARG A 492 -4.42 18.69 4.82
CA ARG A 492 -3.95 20.04 5.13
C ARG A 492 -5.04 21.09 5.07
N MET A 493 -6.27 20.64 5.36
CA MET A 493 -7.46 21.46 5.40
C MET A 493 -8.19 21.14 6.70
N HIS A 494 -8.81 22.16 7.28
CA HIS A 494 -9.55 22.04 8.54
C HIS A 494 -10.90 21.35 8.32
N GLN A 495 -10.82 20.07 7.95
CA GLN A 495 -11.95 19.17 7.72
C GLN A 495 -11.63 17.79 8.29
N PRO A 496 -12.65 17.03 8.75
CA PRO A 496 -12.46 15.64 9.08
C PRO A 496 -12.14 14.84 7.81
N GLY A 497 -11.67 13.62 8.01
CA GLY A 497 -11.61 12.65 6.92
C GLY A 497 -12.99 12.04 6.70
N TYR A 498 -13.40 11.91 5.44
CA TYR A 498 -14.72 11.43 5.04
C TYR A 498 -14.60 10.14 4.24
N LEU A 499 -15.46 9.16 4.52
CA LEU A 499 -15.95 8.24 3.50
C LEU A 499 -17.09 8.93 2.75
N MET A 500 -17.14 8.81 1.42
CA MET A 500 -18.07 9.53 0.57
C MET A 500 -18.74 8.58 -0.41
N ARG A 501 -20.04 8.77 -0.64
CA ARG A 501 -20.83 8.07 -1.64
C ARG A 501 -21.50 9.09 -2.55
N ILE A 502 -21.08 9.14 -3.82
CA ILE A 502 -21.70 9.98 -4.85
C ILE A 502 -22.78 9.18 -5.55
N VAL A 503 -23.98 9.75 -5.66
CA VAL A 503 -25.04 9.29 -6.56
C VAL A 503 -25.01 10.19 -7.79
N PRO A 504 -24.56 9.71 -8.96
CA PRO A 504 -24.39 10.57 -10.14
C PRO A 504 -25.70 11.20 -10.63
N GLY A 505 -26.80 10.44 -10.64
CA GLY A 505 -28.05 10.87 -11.25
C GLY A 505 -27.97 10.92 -12.79
N PRO A 506 -29.02 11.42 -13.48
CA PRO A 506 -29.14 11.36 -14.94
C PRO A 506 -28.19 12.32 -15.68
N ASN A 507 -27.78 13.43 -15.06
CA ASN A 507 -26.75 14.32 -15.59
C ASN A 507 -25.68 14.55 -14.52
N PRO A 508 -24.69 13.65 -14.39
CA PRO A 508 -23.75 13.65 -13.27
C PRO A 508 -23.04 14.97 -12.97
N ALA A 509 -22.80 15.81 -13.98
CA ALA A 509 -22.19 17.12 -13.78
C ALA A 509 -23.06 18.06 -12.94
N GLU A 510 -24.38 18.00 -13.13
CA GLU A 510 -25.36 18.96 -12.59
C GLU A 510 -26.21 18.35 -11.47
N THR A 511 -26.45 17.04 -11.48
CA THR A 511 -27.41 16.38 -10.58
C THR A 511 -26.79 15.58 -9.45
N ALA A 512 -25.47 15.37 -9.44
CA ALA A 512 -24.85 14.47 -8.48
C ALA A 512 -24.96 15.00 -7.04
N LEU A 513 -25.39 14.13 -6.13
CA LEU A 513 -25.44 14.37 -4.69
C LEU A 513 -24.53 13.38 -3.96
N THR A 514 -23.98 13.81 -2.82
CA THR A 514 -23.00 13.07 -2.04
C THR A 514 -23.48 12.87 -0.61
N GLU A 515 -23.43 11.62 -0.14
CA GLU A 515 -23.48 11.31 1.28
C GLU A 515 -22.06 11.25 1.82
N VAL A 516 -21.82 11.80 3.02
CA VAL A 516 -20.51 11.77 3.67
C VAL A 516 -20.62 11.13 5.05
N TYR A 517 -19.56 10.43 5.47
CA TYR A 517 -19.51 9.67 6.71
C TYR A 517 -18.15 9.86 7.38
N VAL A 518 -18.16 10.19 8.66
CA VAL A 518 -16.95 10.29 9.49
C VAL A 518 -16.86 9.02 10.36
N PRO A 519 -15.65 8.43 10.51
CA PRO A 519 -15.47 7.32 11.45
C PRO A 519 -15.92 7.66 12.88
N PRO A 520 -16.30 6.66 13.69
CA PRO A 520 -16.71 6.89 15.07
C PRO A 520 -15.55 7.41 15.94
N GLU A 521 -15.87 7.94 17.12
CA GLU A 521 -14.89 8.45 18.08
C GLU A 521 -13.78 7.42 18.37
N GLY A 522 -12.54 7.90 18.53
CA GLY A 522 -11.35 7.05 18.65
C GLY A 522 -10.76 6.58 17.31
N ALA A 523 -11.51 6.74 16.21
CA ALA A 523 -11.06 6.39 14.87
C ALA A 523 -11.06 7.61 13.94
N TYR A 524 -10.04 7.71 13.07
CA TYR A 524 -9.84 8.92 12.27
C TYR A 524 -9.02 8.66 11.00
N SER A 525 -9.19 9.58 10.04
CA SER A 525 -8.45 9.71 8.77
C SER A 525 -8.43 8.42 7.93
N PRO A 526 -9.49 8.16 7.14
CA PRO A 526 -9.52 7.06 6.19
C PRO A 526 -8.47 7.20 5.10
N ARG A 527 -8.07 6.06 4.52
CA ARG A 527 -7.01 5.97 3.50
C ARG A 527 -7.50 5.27 2.22
N GLY A 528 -6.91 4.18 1.74
CA GLY A 528 -7.50 3.50 0.58
C GLY A 528 -8.90 2.98 0.89
N ILE A 529 -9.74 2.82 -0.12
CA ILE A 529 -11.02 2.14 0.05
C ILE A 529 -11.21 1.10 -1.03
N ASP A 530 -11.98 0.08 -0.69
CA ASP A 530 -12.53 -0.84 -1.66
C ASP A 530 -13.80 -1.46 -1.07
N MET A 531 -14.53 -2.23 -1.86
CA MET A 531 -15.85 -2.72 -1.49
C MET A 531 -16.08 -4.13 -2.06
N GLY A 532 -16.80 -4.93 -1.27
CA GLY A 532 -17.21 -6.28 -1.62
C GLY A 532 -18.37 -6.30 -2.62
N THR A 533 -18.69 -7.50 -3.11
CA THR A 533 -19.89 -7.75 -3.94
C THR A 533 -21.20 -7.63 -3.14
N ASP A 534 -21.10 -7.56 -1.80
CA ASP A 534 -22.19 -7.37 -0.86
C ASP A 534 -22.51 -5.89 -0.57
N GLY A 535 -21.76 -4.96 -1.19
CA GLY A 535 -21.92 -3.52 -1.01
C GLY A 535 -21.31 -2.96 0.27
N VAL A 536 -20.58 -3.76 1.05
CA VAL A 536 -19.87 -3.28 2.25
C VAL A 536 -18.57 -2.62 1.82
N VAL A 537 -18.36 -1.39 2.27
CA VAL A 537 -17.16 -0.61 1.99
C VAL A 537 -16.14 -0.82 3.10
N TRP A 538 -14.87 -0.94 2.74
CA TRP A 538 -13.76 -1.13 3.65
C TRP A 538 -12.75 0.00 3.52
N THR A 539 -12.11 0.37 4.62
CA THR A 539 -11.01 1.35 4.63
C THR A 539 -10.10 1.16 5.83
N PRO A 540 -8.77 1.33 5.72
CA PRO A 540 -7.93 1.48 6.89
C PRO A 540 -7.92 2.93 7.36
N LEU A 541 -7.73 3.10 8.67
CA LEU A 541 -7.76 4.38 9.37
C LEU A 541 -6.40 4.67 10.00
N ALA A 542 -5.97 5.94 10.01
CA ALA A 542 -4.73 6.35 10.66
C ALA A 542 -4.70 6.04 12.17
N SER A 543 -5.85 5.87 12.81
CA SER A 543 -5.97 5.34 14.18
C SER A 543 -5.39 3.92 14.37
N GLY A 544 -5.10 3.18 13.30
CA GLY A 544 -4.60 1.80 13.36
C GLY A 544 -5.72 0.76 13.37
N HIS A 545 -6.83 1.07 12.71
CA HIS A 545 -7.97 0.17 12.51
C HIS A 545 -8.15 -0.13 11.03
N ILE A 546 -8.59 -1.35 10.72
CA ILE A 546 -9.34 -1.66 9.50
C ILE A 546 -10.81 -1.43 9.84
N ALA A 547 -11.56 -0.74 8.98
CA ALA A 547 -12.95 -0.42 9.21
C ALA A 547 -13.82 -0.93 8.07
N SER A 548 -15.02 -1.41 8.40
CA SER A 548 -16.10 -1.64 7.43
C SER A 548 -17.21 -0.62 7.65
N PHE A 549 -17.86 -0.21 6.57
CA PHE A 549 -19.06 0.62 6.56
C PHE A 549 -20.17 -0.09 5.76
N ASP A 550 -21.28 -0.39 6.43
CA ASP A 550 -22.47 -1.00 5.84
C ASP A 550 -23.64 0.00 5.85
N ARG A 551 -23.87 0.65 4.71
CA ARG A 551 -24.94 1.65 4.55
C ARG A 551 -26.34 1.07 4.83
N ARG A 552 -26.55 -0.25 4.71
CA ARG A 552 -27.86 -0.87 4.96
C ARG A 552 -28.26 -0.83 6.43
N LYS A 553 -27.29 -0.59 7.33
CA LYS A 553 -27.55 -0.45 8.77
C LYS A 553 -28.07 0.94 9.13
N CYS A 554 -27.91 1.93 8.26
CA CYS A 554 -28.36 3.31 8.51
C CYS A 554 -29.89 3.37 8.73
N LYS A 555 -30.32 3.92 9.85
CA LYS A 555 -31.72 3.98 10.28
C LYS A 555 -32.37 5.34 10.04
N GLY A 556 -31.58 6.40 10.01
CA GLY A 556 -32.05 7.79 9.84
C GLY A 556 -31.93 8.31 8.41
N PRO A 557 -32.47 9.51 8.13
CA PRO A 557 -32.18 10.22 6.89
C PRO A 557 -30.68 10.47 6.76
N LEU A 558 -30.19 10.47 5.52
CA LEU A 558 -28.77 10.69 5.18
C LEU A 558 -28.52 12.06 4.51
N ASN A 559 -29.56 12.90 4.50
CA ASN A 559 -29.58 14.27 3.99
C ASN A 559 -30.12 15.23 5.08
N GLY A 560 -30.17 16.52 4.77
CA GLY A 560 -30.62 17.58 5.67
C GLY A 560 -29.47 18.29 6.40
N PRO A 561 -29.78 19.19 7.35
CA PRO A 561 -28.83 20.18 7.86
C PRO A 561 -27.55 19.60 8.48
N GLU A 562 -27.62 18.40 9.04
CA GLU A 562 -26.49 17.72 9.68
C GLU A 562 -25.67 16.84 8.73
N ALA A 563 -26.13 16.63 7.48
CA ALA A 563 -25.51 15.69 6.55
C ALA A 563 -24.06 16.05 6.21
N ALA A 564 -23.75 17.34 6.06
CA ALA A 564 -22.40 17.80 5.75
C ALA A 564 -21.39 17.54 6.89
N SER A 565 -21.85 17.29 8.12
CA SER A 565 -20.97 16.91 9.24
C SER A 565 -20.39 15.49 9.08
N GLY A 566 -21.07 14.65 8.30
CA GLY A 566 -20.80 13.23 8.15
C GLY A 566 -21.03 12.37 9.39
N LYS A 567 -21.66 12.91 10.45
CA LYS A 567 -21.94 12.16 11.68
C LYS A 567 -23.21 11.31 11.60
N LEU A 568 -23.92 11.33 10.47
CA LEU A 568 -25.07 10.47 10.23
C LEU A 568 -24.61 9.02 10.04
N CYS A 569 -25.46 8.08 10.44
CA CYS A 569 -25.21 6.63 10.38
C CYS A 569 -23.96 6.11 11.14
N PRO A 570 -23.80 6.42 12.44
CA PRO A 570 -22.75 5.78 13.25
C PRO A 570 -22.87 4.24 13.28
N GLU A 571 -24.08 3.70 13.17
CA GLU A 571 -24.39 2.27 13.17
C GLU A 571 -23.88 1.50 11.94
N GLY A 572 -23.46 2.20 10.89
CA GLY A 572 -22.84 1.59 9.71
C GLY A 572 -21.42 1.09 9.97
N TRP A 573 -20.72 1.62 10.96
CA TRP A 573 -19.30 1.37 11.19
C TRP A 573 -19.03 0.11 12.03
N THR A 574 -17.98 -0.63 11.66
CA THR A 574 -17.35 -1.67 12.50
C THR A 574 -15.85 -1.51 12.42
N LEU A 575 -15.14 -1.57 13.56
CA LEU A 575 -13.70 -1.39 13.65
C LEU A 575 -12.99 -2.68 14.04
N TYR A 576 -11.87 -2.95 13.38
CA TYR A 576 -10.97 -4.06 13.65
C TYR A 576 -9.57 -3.50 13.92
N ARG A 577 -9.08 -3.63 15.14
CA ARG A 577 -7.75 -3.15 15.51
C ARG A 577 -6.67 -3.93 14.74
N MET A 578 -5.78 -3.24 14.04
CA MET A 578 -4.62 -3.87 13.40
C MET A 578 -3.68 -4.46 14.47
N THR A 579 -2.95 -5.53 14.15
CA THR A 579 -2.01 -6.14 15.12
C THR A 579 -0.80 -5.22 15.41
N GLY A 580 -0.03 -5.58 16.44
CA GLY A 580 1.19 -4.88 16.84
C GLY A 580 0.98 -3.73 17.83
N PRO A 581 2.09 -3.07 18.23
CA PRO A 581 2.11 -2.07 19.28
C PRO A 581 1.38 -0.79 18.88
N GLN A 582 0.97 -0.02 19.88
CA GLN A 582 0.58 1.38 19.73
C GLN A 582 1.75 2.30 20.15
N PHE A 583 1.79 3.53 19.63
CA PHE A 583 2.70 4.55 20.15
C PHE A 583 2.43 4.79 21.64
N LYS A 584 3.48 5.00 22.44
CA LYS A 584 3.31 5.37 23.85
C LYS A 584 2.54 6.68 23.96
N GLY A 585 1.55 6.74 24.85
CA GLY A 585 0.74 7.95 25.11
C GLY A 585 -0.39 8.22 24.11
N VAL A 586 -0.60 7.34 23.12
CA VAL A 586 -1.74 7.38 22.20
C VAL A 586 -2.78 6.35 22.63
N ASP A 587 -4.05 6.55 22.25
CA ASP A 587 -5.15 5.64 22.58
C ASP A 587 -4.81 4.17 22.26
N PRO A 588 -4.77 3.28 23.29
CA PRO A 588 -4.41 1.88 23.12
C PRO A 588 -5.46 1.06 22.35
N SER A 589 -6.67 1.59 22.13
CA SER A 589 -7.69 0.96 21.29
C SER A 589 -7.19 0.77 19.85
N GLY A 590 -6.35 1.68 19.37
CA GLY A 590 -5.72 1.62 18.06
C GLY A 590 -4.37 0.90 18.02
N SER A 591 -3.68 1.04 16.90
CA SER A 591 -2.33 0.50 16.67
C SER A 591 -1.42 1.55 16.04
N ALA A 592 -0.12 1.45 16.24
CA ALA A 592 0.87 2.26 15.53
C ALA A 592 0.89 1.87 14.05
N ASN A 593 0.39 0.68 13.69
CA ASN A 593 0.34 0.20 12.31
C ASN A 593 -0.31 1.20 11.35
N HIS A 594 0.10 1.12 10.09
CA HIS A 594 -0.45 1.87 8.99
C HIS A 594 -0.65 0.92 7.80
N ALA A 595 -1.82 1.01 7.19
CA ALA A 595 -2.08 0.43 5.89
C ALA A 595 -2.34 1.53 4.87
N TYR A 596 -1.66 1.42 3.72
CA TYR A 596 -1.78 2.42 2.66
C TYR A 596 -3.13 2.29 1.94
N TYR A 597 -3.63 1.07 1.76
CA TYR A 597 -4.88 0.79 1.08
C TYR A 597 -5.63 -0.36 1.77
N VAL A 598 -6.81 -0.70 1.23
CA VAL A 598 -7.45 -2.00 1.45
C VAL A 598 -8.00 -2.52 0.11
N TRP A 599 -7.82 -3.81 -0.15
CA TRP A 599 -8.35 -4.50 -1.31
C TRP A 599 -9.29 -5.62 -0.88
N VAL A 600 -10.47 -5.73 -1.47
CA VAL A 600 -11.45 -6.78 -1.13
C VAL A 600 -11.38 -7.93 -2.13
N ASP A 601 -11.10 -9.15 -1.67
CA ASP A 601 -11.11 -10.36 -2.50
C ASP A 601 -12.53 -10.78 -2.85
N ARG A 602 -13.11 -10.16 -3.88
CA ARG A 602 -14.49 -10.42 -4.32
C ARG A 602 -14.74 -11.87 -4.73
N TYR A 603 -13.73 -12.55 -5.27
CA TYR A 603 -13.90 -13.83 -5.99
C TYR A 603 -13.05 -14.98 -5.42
N ASN A 604 -12.60 -14.86 -4.17
CA ASN A 604 -11.78 -15.87 -3.51
C ASN A 604 -10.51 -16.23 -4.33
N THR A 605 -9.86 -15.21 -4.86
CA THR A 605 -8.64 -15.34 -5.65
C THR A 605 -7.43 -15.70 -4.80
N PHE A 606 -7.46 -15.46 -3.48
CA PHE A 606 -6.39 -15.86 -2.56
C PHE A 606 -6.65 -17.22 -1.90
N GLY A 607 -7.90 -17.54 -1.57
CA GLY A 607 -8.27 -18.79 -0.90
C GLY A 607 -8.89 -18.63 0.51
N LEU A 608 -9.19 -17.41 0.97
CA LEU A 608 -9.81 -17.14 2.27
C LEU A 608 -11.35 -17.07 2.24
N GLY A 609 -11.95 -17.11 1.05
CA GLY A 609 -13.37 -16.85 0.84
C GLY A 609 -13.61 -15.62 -0.04
N ALA A 610 -14.88 -15.43 -0.42
CA ALA A 610 -15.30 -14.24 -1.14
C ALA A 610 -15.53 -13.06 -0.18
N ASN A 611 -15.39 -11.84 -0.69
CA ASN A 611 -15.53 -10.58 0.04
C ASN A 611 -14.61 -10.42 1.25
N VAL A 612 -13.41 -10.99 1.21
CA VAL A 612 -12.42 -10.85 2.28
C VAL A 612 -11.59 -9.56 2.07
N PRO A 613 -11.69 -8.55 2.96
CA PRO A 613 -10.84 -7.37 2.88
C PRO A 613 -9.42 -7.71 3.33
N ILE A 614 -8.44 -7.21 2.59
CA ILE A 614 -7.00 -7.36 2.84
C ILE A 614 -6.39 -5.96 2.87
N ALA A 615 -5.92 -5.55 4.05
CA ALA A 615 -5.25 -4.27 4.23
C ALA A 615 -3.76 -4.37 3.88
N GLU A 616 -3.27 -3.46 3.05
CA GLU A 616 -1.87 -3.31 2.67
C GLU A 616 -1.07 -2.63 3.78
N THR A 617 -0.84 -3.39 4.87
CA THR A 617 -0.19 -2.93 6.10
C THR A 617 1.32 -2.76 5.93
N ASN A 618 1.70 -1.68 5.27
CA ASN A 618 3.09 -1.33 4.97
C ASN A 618 3.92 -0.96 6.20
N GLY A 619 3.29 -0.60 7.34
CA GLY A 619 3.98 -0.38 8.62
C GLY A 619 4.42 -1.68 9.26
N SER A 620 3.58 -2.69 9.15
CA SER A 620 3.84 -4.00 9.68
C SER A 620 4.35 -4.96 8.64
N GLU A 621 4.96 -4.56 7.52
CA GLU A 621 5.56 -5.52 6.56
C GLU A 621 4.71 -6.77 6.28
N SER A 622 3.40 -6.58 6.07
CA SER A 622 2.46 -7.70 5.91
C SER A 622 1.20 -7.30 5.17
N LEU A 623 0.37 -8.31 4.87
CA LEU A 623 -1.00 -8.18 4.38
C LEU A 623 -1.96 -8.72 5.46
N MET A 624 -2.87 -7.89 5.96
CA MET A 624 -3.82 -8.28 7.02
C MET A 624 -5.23 -8.51 6.46
N ALA A 625 -5.73 -9.74 6.56
CA ALA A 625 -7.09 -10.07 6.17
C ALA A 625 -8.06 -9.99 7.36
N VAL A 626 -9.30 -9.55 7.14
CA VAL A 626 -10.39 -9.71 8.11
C VAL A 626 -11.26 -10.89 7.68
N VAL A 627 -11.25 -11.98 8.43
CA VAL A 627 -12.05 -13.18 8.16
C VAL A 627 -12.87 -13.49 9.41
N ASP A 628 -14.20 -13.56 9.26
CA ASP A 628 -15.14 -13.81 10.36
C ASP A 628 -14.90 -12.91 11.59
N GLY A 629 -14.60 -11.63 11.32
CA GLY A 629 -14.31 -10.61 12.33
C GLY A 629 -12.96 -10.75 13.03
N LYS A 630 -12.06 -11.64 12.57
CA LYS A 630 -10.71 -11.82 13.11
C LYS A 630 -9.65 -11.39 12.10
N ILE A 631 -8.53 -10.88 12.62
CA ILE A 631 -7.37 -10.54 11.81
C ILE A 631 -6.50 -11.77 11.57
N ILE A 632 -6.11 -11.98 10.33
CA ILE A 632 -5.07 -12.94 9.91
C ILE A 632 -3.92 -12.14 9.31
N ASP A 633 -2.69 -12.33 9.80
CA ASP A 633 -1.52 -11.52 9.40
C ASP A 633 -0.53 -12.31 8.51
N PHE A 634 -0.55 -12.05 7.20
CA PHE A 634 0.37 -12.68 6.26
C PHE A 634 1.68 -11.91 6.16
N ARG A 635 2.64 -12.35 6.97
CA ARG A 635 3.99 -11.78 7.04
C ARG A 635 4.84 -12.06 5.80
N VAL A 636 5.48 -11.03 5.25
CA VAL A 636 6.59 -11.16 4.29
C VAL A 636 7.90 -10.82 5.01
N PRO A 637 8.71 -11.82 5.40
CA PRO A 637 9.86 -11.62 6.30
C PRO A 637 11.18 -11.26 5.59
N TYR A 638 11.17 -11.30 4.26
CA TYR A 638 12.38 -11.25 3.45
C TYR A 638 12.09 -10.66 2.07
N PRO A 639 12.92 -9.71 1.60
CA PRO A 639 13.85 -8.92 2.44
C PRO A 639 13.07 -8.12 3.50
N LEU A 640 13.73 -7.74 4.60
CA LEU A 640 13.14 -6.80 5.57
C LEU A 640 12.80 -5.47 4.91
N GLY A 641 11.66 -4.90 5.28
CA GLY A 641 11.11 -3.68 4.71
C GLY A 641 10.12 -3.93 3.57
N PHE A 642 9.46 -5.09 3.53
CA PHE A 642 8.29 -5.28 2.66
C PHE A 642 7.29 -4.15 2.94
N PHE A 643 6.92 -3.41 1.89
CA PHE A 643 6.15 -2.19 2.05
C PHE A 643 5.18 -2.12 0.88
N THR A 644 3.98 -2.67 1.04
CA THR A 644 3.00 -2.77 -0.05
C THR A 644 2.02 -1.60 -0.04
N LYS A 645 1.51 -1.22 -1.21
CA LYS A 645 0.48 -0.17 -1.36
C LYS A 645 -0.73 -0.60 -2.16
N ASN A 646 -0.65 -1.76 -2.79
CA ASN A 646 -1.68 -2.31 -3.65
C ASN A 646 -1.65 -3.84 -3.53
N VAL A 647 -2.81 -4.46 -3.69
CA VAL A 647 -2.94 -5.90 -3.95
C VAL A 647 -3.82 -6.09 -5.17
N ASP A 648 -3.54 -7.15 -5.91
CA ASP A 648 -4.40 -7.66 -6.96
C ASP A 648 -4.58 -9.18 -6.81
N GLY A 649 -5.68 -9.73 -7.30
CA GLY A 649 -6.05 -11.13 -7.15
C GLY A 649 -6.24 -11.79 -8.50
N ARG A 650 -5.42 -12.81 -8.81
CA ARG A 650 -5.42 -13.47 -10.11
C ARG A 650 -5.68 -14.96 -10.00
N ILE A 651 -6.50 -15.47 -10.91
CA ILE A 651 -6.76 -16.90 -11.11
C ILE A 651 -6.11 -17.32 -12.42
N ASP A 652 -4.99 -18.02 -12.30
CA ASP A 652 -4.23 -18.59 -13.43
C ASP A 652 -4.86 -19.89 -13.95
N ASP A 653 -5.44 -20.70 -13.06
CA ASP A 653 -6.18 -21.91 -13.40
C ASP A 653 -7.24 -22.21 -12.31
N PRO A 654 -8.55 -22.10 -12.60
CA PRO A 654 -9.59 -22.35 -11.61
C PRO A 654 -9.64 -23.82 -11.13
N GLN A 655 -9.07 -24.77 -11.89
CA GLN A 655 -9.07 -26.20 -11.58
C GLN A 655 -7.81 -26.64 -10.82
N ALA A 656 -6.77 -25.81 -10.74
CA ALA A 656 -5.52 -26.14 -10.05
C ALA A 656 -5.57 -25.92 -8.51
N GLY A 657 -6.76 -25.73 -7.94
CA GLY A 657 -6.94 -25.46 -6.51
C GLY A 657 -6.18 -24.21 -6.06
N TRP A 658 -5.40 -24.33 -4.99
CA TRP A 658 -4.60 -23.22 -4.45
C TRP A 658 -3.45 -22.77 -5.37
N LYS A 659 -3.00 -23.64 -6.29
CA LYS A 659 -1.88 -23.35 -7.19
C LYS A 659 -2.24 -22.39 -8.30
N GLY A 660 -3.48 -22.46 -8.77
CA GLY A 660 -4.01 -21.57 -9.79
C GLY A 660 -4.54 -20.26 -9.24
N ARG A 661 -4.37 -19.98 -7.95
CA ARG A 661 -4.91 -18.82 -7.23
C ARG A 661 -3.77 -18.08 -6.54
N ALA A 662 -3.72 -16.75 -6.67
CA ALA A 662 -2.70 -15.95 -6.00
C ALA A 662 -3.11 -14.49 -5.84
N MET A 663 -2.61 -13.89 -4.75
CA MET A 663 -2.46 -12.44 -4.67
C MET A 663 -1.13 -12.01 -5.29
N TRP A 664 -1.14 -10.84 -5.90
CA TRP A 664 0.01 -10.18 -6.49
C TRP A 664 0.17 -8.78 -5.91
N THR A 665 1.41 -8.38 -5.63
CA THR A 665 1.72 -7.05 -5.11
C THR A 665 3.17 -6.66 -5.44
N THR A 666 3.55 -5.41 -5.15
CA THR A 666 4.91 -4.90 -5.27
C THR A 666 5.33 -4.15 -4.00
N SER A 667 6.65 -3.94 -3.85
CA SER A 667 7.16 -2.97 -2.88
C SER A 667 6.92 -1.55 -3.40
N GLY A 668 6.21 -0.74 -2.61
CA GLY A 668 5.78 0.64 -2.86
C GLY A 668 6.60 1.73 -2.16
N THR A 669 7.71 1.39 -1.50
CA THR A 669 8.54 2.37 -0.76
C THR A 669 9.31 3.25 -1.73
N ARG A 670 9.34 4.56 -1.50
CA ARG A 670 10.12 5.50 -2.33
C ARG A 670 11.63 5.38 -2.13
N THR A 671 12.05 4.65 -1.10
CA THR A 671 13.44 4.52 -0.68
C THR A 671 13.80 3.05 -0.45
N ASN A 672 13.81 2.24 -1.52
CA ASN A 672 14.16 0.80 -1.45
C ASN A 672 15.54 0.56 -0.82
N PHE A 673 16.45 1.53 -0.92
CA PHE A 673 17.80 1.48 -0.36
C PHE A 673 17.86 1.64 1.18
N HIS A 674 16.74 1.98 1.84
CA HIS A 674 16.67 1.94 3.31
C HIS A 674 16.37 0.53 3.87
N ASN A 675 16.00 -0.41 2.99
CA ASN A 675 15.62 -1.77 3.34
C ASN A 675 16.83 -2.72 3.31
N GLU A 676 16.62 -3.99 3.69
CA GLU A 676 17.65 -5.03 3.59
C GLU A 676 18.21 -5.12 2.15
N GLY A 677 19.54 -5.11 2.03
CA GLY A 677 20.25 -5.06 0.76
C GLY A 677 20.75 -3.66 0.36
N GLY A 678 20.32 -2.58 1.02
CA GLY A 678 20.88 -1.24 0.79
C GLY A 678 20.76 -0.77 -0.66
N THR A 679 21.79 -0.12 -1.19
CA THR A 679 21.85 0.41 -2.58
C THR A 679 21.83 -0.66 -3.67
N ASP A 680 22.02 -1.93 -3.33
CA ASP A 680 21.90 -3.05 -4.27
C ASP A 680 20.46 -3.57 -4.36
N ASN A 681 19.60 -3.17 -3.41
CA ASN A 681 18.21 -3.60 -3.39
C ASN A 681 17.44 -3.03 -4.59
N ARG A 682 16.49 -3.83 -5.07
CA ARG A 682 15.62 -3.51 -6.20
C ARG A 682 14.16 -3.64 -5.80
N PRO A 683 13.25 -2.90 -6.45
CA PRO A 683 11.84 -3.20 -6.40
C PRO A 683 11.57 -4.68 -6.72
N LYS A 684 10.52 -5.24 -6.13
CA LYS A 684 10.15 -6.65 -6.32
C LYS A 684 8.66 -6.80 -6.56
N VAL A 685 8.30 -7.80 -7.35
CA VAL A 685 6.94 -8.36 -7.41
C VAL A 685 6.87 -9.52 -6.43
N TYR A 686 5.74 -9.62 -5.73
CA TYR A 686 5.43 -10.70 -4.79
C TYR A 686 4.17 -11.43 -5.27
N LYS A 687 4.24 -12.76 -5.37
CA LYS A 687 3.10 -13.66 -5.54
C LYS A 687 2.86 -14.40 -4.23
N LEU A 688 1.69 -14.24 -3.64
CA LEU A 688 1.29 -14.96 -2.43
C LEU A 688 0.23 -15.99 -2.77
N GLN A 689 0.44 -17.23 -2.35
CA GLN A 689 -0.52 -18.32 -2.50
C GLN A 689 -0.84 -18.91 -1.14
N LEU A 690 -2.09 -19.34 -0.95
CA LEU A 690 -2.55 -19.94 0.30
C LEU A 690 -2.87 -21.42 0.09
N ARG A 691 -1.99 -22.30 0.54
CA ARG A 691 -2.20 -23.75 0.44
C ARG A 691 -3.06 -24.29 1.60
N PRO A 692 -3.59 -25.52 1.52
CA PRO A 692 -4.40 -26.11 2.59
C PRO A 692 -3.62 -26.35 3.90
N ASP A 693 -2.33 -26.67 3.81
CA ASP A 693 -1.44 -26.89 4.95
C ASP A 693 0.03 -26.63 4.57
N PRO A 694 0.97 -26.50 5.53
CA PRO A 694 2.36 -26.15 5.25
C PRO A 694 3.20 -27.18 4.45
N LEU A 695 2.61 -28.33 4.12
CA LEU A 695 3.24 -29.45 3.41
C LEU A 695 2.46 -29.86 2.15
N ALA A 696 1.38 -29.16 1.84
CA ALA A 696 0.63 -29.35 0.61
C ALA A 696 1.53 -29.10 -0.61
N ARG A 697 1.38 -30.00 -1.60
CA ARG A 697 2.24 -30.13 -2.77
C ARG A 697 1.70 -29.41 -3.99
#